data_AF-A0A7S3C8I0-F1
#
_entry.id   AF-A0A7S3C8I0-F1
#
_cell.length_a   1.000
_cell.length_b   1.000
_cell.length_c   1.000
_cell.angle_alpha   90.00
_cell.angle_beta   90.00
_cell.angle_gamma   90.00
#
_symmetry.space_group_name_H-M   'P 1'
#
loop_
_entity.id
_entity.type
_entity.pdbx_description
1 polymer ?
#
loop_
_entity_poly.entity_id
_entity_poly.type
_entity_poly.pdbx_seq_one_letter_code
_entity_poly.pdbx_strand_id
1 'polypeptide(L)'
;MSSPGASEPAKAQMFRSRRQSSIQASPPPVAHVHLRQVLNLSPSFLTDVSKSCAYDDTHKQLLVVADSKLLFWDLREIGRAHTGSGQPGKGESEKAPQSSGPPRSAELAGADSVVSPHVCFLSQGPVITARFSPDQKILAVQRSSTEIEFVNQKDGSQFWQKCKSGSKLGLGPESKLLGFFWCSDMSKFDIVFVTTLGLELYKLLDSGKGMQLKEQKKHSIRWYKYTADTKLVIIASGDDCSRLFGYQFAPQGLIKLPRFDIDLQHGMQPGTKKQALTPDLIHPVALYGKLFCCHINPGAERVVLYRLYKDAIIKQYSYPTYTSRMGISIVDNLLLVHHMNTGLVMIFDIMTNNMQPFVSPLPVLCKGSRAAPGGRPAGQASAVALSPSTGSEALSRAAAAHEAKGEGHDGANPFKSGSKVVCVTMSNFLLAMDVGSEMVWMIDLDLDAIAMSCPNRLHTISFLHRRAELKHPQWNPKEMIMGTVKNMVQENEAISVLKQAFEIICYVIASSPGSRPVGPPQFHSPAKITGNNGGLDLEQLHAQIFESLFEDQAVEPEFLFCAMETFYLCSSSFKLRLPPCFFCLMIEMLLVMERFDVLTEYLTGHFFQDSKELAAKLEALSADYPHTTQYAVDMYFRMKEYDECCALLFKHGRLIDALKILKDYHLSSIAPTAFLDAAAEKGDPMVFASVLRFCVEFVPGFNTTAASKYNSFLREMPSDQGDACEGLDRTGGKD
;
A
#
# COMPACT_ATOMS: atom_id res chain seq x y z
N MET A 1 1.58 42.93 -70.61
CA MET A 1 0.92 44.08 -69.98
C MET A 1 0.64 43.70 -68.54
N SER A 2 1.10 44.53 -67.59
CA SER A 2 0.69 44.64 -66.16
C SER A 2 0.57 43.31 -65.38
N SER A 3 1.47 43.02 -64.44
CA SER A 3 1.40 43.58 -63.08
C SER A 3 2.68 43.32 -62.25
N PRO A 4 2.90 44.05 -61.14
CA PRO A 4 4.21 44.55 -60.75
C PRO A 4 4.76 44.00 -59.41
N GLY A 5 6.03 44.33 -59.15
CA GLY A 5 6.47 44.79 -57.82
C GLY A 5 6.94 43.72 -56.84
N ALA A 6 8.22 43.37 -56.94
CA ALA A 6 8.96 42.74 -55.84
C ALA A 6 9.32 43.80 -54.78
N SER A 7 8.93 43.57 -53.53
CA SER A 7 9.39 44.32 -52.37
C SER A 7 9.73 43.37 -51.21
N GLU A 8 11.00 43.41 -50.81
CA GLU A 8 11.64 43.03 -49.53
C GLU A 8 11.01 41.97 -48.59
N PRO A 9 11.78 40.95 -48.16
CA PRO A 9 11.56 40.31 -46.87
C PRO A 9 12.33 41.03 -45.76
N ALA A 10 11.59 41.46 -44.74
CA ALA A 10 12.11 42.08 -43.53
C ALA A 10 12.91 41.08 -42.66
N LYS A 11 14.13 41.52 -42.28
CA LYS A 11 14.93 41.17 -41.09
C LYS A 11 14.68 39.80 -40.43
N ALA A 12 15.56 38.84 -40.75
CA ALA A 12 15.84 37.68 -39.92
C ALA A 12 16.43 38.12 -38.56
N GLN A 13 15.67 37.93 -37.49
CA GLN A 13 16.15 38.14 -36.13
C GLN A 13 16.88 36.87 -35.67
N MET A 14 18.21 36.90 -35.77
CA MET A 14 19.10 35.92 -35.14
C MET A 14 18.83 35.86 -33.63
N PHE A 15 18.21 34.79 -33.14
CA PHE A 15 18.25 34.45 -31.72
C PHE A 15 19.64 33.87 -31.40
N ARG A 16 20.49 34.71 -30.80
CA ARG A 16 21.79 34.31 -30.26
C ARG A 16 21.61 33.26 -29.18
N SER A 17 22.20 32.08 -29.41
CA SER A 17 22.41 31.02 -28.42
C SER A 17 23.13 31.60 -27.20
N ARG A 18 22.41 31.70 -26.08
CA ARG A 18 22.98 32.00 -24.77
C ARG A 18 23.52 30.69 -24.23
N ARG A 19 24.82 30.41 -24.43
CA ARG A 19 25.54 29.38 -23.68
C ARG A 19 25.52 29.76 -22.19
N GLN A 20 24.49 29.33 -21.47
CA GLN A 20 24.55 29.18 -20.03
C GLN A 20 25.26 27.86 -19.76
N SER A 21 26.50 27.94 -19.30
CA SER A 21 27.17 26.83 -18.62
C SER A 21 26.51 26.64 -17.26
N SER A 22 25.34 25.98 -17.24
CA SER A 22 24.81 25.39 -16.02
C SER A 22 25.61 24.11 -15.77
N ILE A 23 26.30 24.07 -14.63
CA ILE A 23 26.78 22.82 -14.07
C ILE A 23 25.51 22.02 -13.76
N GLN A 24 25.12 21.15 -14.68
CA GLN A 24 24.02 20.22 -14.50
C GLN A 24 24.47 19.29 -13.37
N ALA A 25 23.92 19.50 -12.17
CA ALA A 25 24.11 18.57 -11.07
C ALA A 25 23.68 17.19 -11.59
N SER A 26 24.61 16.24 -11.59
CA SER A 26 24.30 14.85 -11.92
C SER A 26 23.15 14.38 -11.04
N PRO A 27 22.18 13.61 -11.59
CA PRO A 27 21.09 13.06 -10.78
C PRO A 27 21.68 12.28 -9.59
N PRO A 28 21.02 12.30 -8.43
CA PRO A 28 21.49 11.59 -7.24
C PRO A 28 21.68 10.09 -7.54
N PRO A 29 22.63 9.41 -6.88
CA PRO A 29 22.83 7.98 -7.07
C PRO A 29 21.54 7.22 -6.77
N VAL A 30 21.11 6.37 -7.70
CA VAL A 30 19.92 5.53 -7.55
C VAL A 30 20.22 4.43 -6.53
N ALA A 31 19.34 4.25 -5.55
CA ALA A 31 19.41 3.14 -4.62
C ALA A 31 18.00 2.66 -4.26
N HIS A 32 17.85 1.34 -4.13
CA HIS A 32 16.57 0.73 -3.74
C HIS A 32 16.30 0.84 -2.25
N VAL A 33 17.35 0.98 -1.45
CA VAL A 33 17.28 0.98 0.01
C VAL A 33 18.09 2.15 0.56
N HIS A 34 17.41 2.97 1.35
CA HIS A 34 18.04 4.05 2.10
C HIS A 34 18.04 3.72 3.59
N LEU A 35 19.14 4.01 4.27
CA LEU A 35 19.23 3.95 5.71
C LEU A 35 19.17 5.35 6.30
N ARG A 36 18.23 5.56 7.21
CA ARG A 36 18.08 6.80 7.96
C ARG A 36 18.55 6.57 9.39
N GLN A 37 19.44 7.41 9.89
CA GLN A 37 19.81 7.40 11.31
C GLN A 37 18.62 7.88 12.13
N VAL A 38 18.22 7.11 13.15
CA VAL A 38 17.07 7.46 14.00
C VAL A 38 17.40 7.51 15.49
N LEU A 39 18.46 6.83 15.93
CA LEU A 39 18.93 6.90 17.31
C LEU A 39 20.43 6.66 17.36
N ASN A 40 21.14 7.49 18.13
CA ASN A 40 22.53 7.27 18.51
C ASN A 40 22.56 6.90 20.00
N LEU A 41 23.08 5.72 20.31
CA LEU A 41 23.12 5.22 21.69
C LEU A 41 24.36 5.70 22.48
N SER A 42 25.29 6.45 21.86
CA SER A 42 26.51 7.10 22.38
C SER A 42 27.29 6.39 23.52
N PRO A 43 28.62 6.19 23.39
CA PRO A 43 29.46 5.52 24.40
C PRO A 43 29.44 6.13 25.81
N SER A 44 29.02 7.40 25.96
CA SER A 44 28.99 8.09 27.26
C SER A 44 27.97 7.53 28.26
N PHE A 45 26.98 6.75 27.80
CA PHE A 45 25.96 6.16 28.67
C PHE A 45 26.23 4.70 29.04
N LEU A 46 27.13 4.01 28.33
CA LEU A 46 27.16 2.56 28.30
C LEU A 46 28.61 2.05 28.22
N THR A 47 29.23 1.78 29.36
CA THR A 47 30.42 0.94 29.39
C THR A 47 29.98 -0.52 29.19
N ASP A 48 30.31 -1.12 28.05
CA ASP A 48 30.09 -2.55 27.70
C ASP A 48 28.75 -2.91 26.98
N VAL A 49 28.42 -2.16 25.92
CA VAL A 49 27.12 -2.22 25.20
C VAL A 49 26.85 -3.53 24.47
N SER A 50 27.90 -4.27 24.08
CA SER A 50 27.78 -5.47 23.25
C SER A 50 26.94 -6.61 23.85
N LYS A 51 26.52 -6.50 25.12
CA LYS A 51 25.75 -7.52 25.84
C LYS A 51 24.37 -7.06 26.33
N SER A 52 23.99 -5.80 26.14
CA SER A 52 22.85 -5.23 26.89
C SER A 52 21.71 -4.63 26.07
N CYS A 53 21.86 -4.50 24.75
CA CYS A 53 20.78 -4.09 23.86
C CYS A 53 20.01 -5.31 23.33
N ALA A 54 18.72 -5.35 23.59
CA ALA A 54 17.81 -6.35 23.05
C ALA A 54 16.56 -5.66 22.51
N TYR A 55 16.07 -6.12 21.36
CA TYR A 55 14.70 -5.82 21.00
C TYR A 55 13.76 -6.58 21.93
N ASP A 56 12.62 -5.99 22.23
CA ASP A 56 11.53 -6.74 22.83
C ASP A 56 11.06 -7.84 21.87
N ASP A 57 10.31 -8.82 22.38
CA ASP A 57 9.84 -9.93 21.54
C ASP A 57 8.94 -9.46 20.38
N THR A 58 8.37 -8.25 20.49
CA THR A 58 7.54 -7.64 19.44
C THR A 58 8.33 -6.87 18.40
N HIS A 59 9.65 -6.72 18.57
CA HIS A 59 10.51 -5.91 17.69
C HIS A 59 10.03 -4.46 17.49
N LYS A 60 9.18 -3.95 18.40
CA LYS A 60 8.65 -2.58 18.40
C LYS A 60 9.35 -1.70 19.42
N GLN A 61 10.06 -2.31 20.37
CA GLN A 61 10.79 -1.59 21.38
C GLN A 61 12.25 -2.01 21.39
N LEU A 62 13.11 -1.03 21.62
CA LEU A 62 14.51 -1.27 21.91
C LEU A 62 14.72 -1.13 23.42
N LEU A 63 15.26 -2.17 24.04
CA LEU A 63 15.62 -2.22 25.46
C LEU A 63 17.13 -2.22 25.58
N VAL A 64 17.67 -1.33 26.40
CA VAL A 64 19.10 -1.26 26.69
C VAL A 64 19.30 -1.29 28.20
N VAL A 65 20.01 -2.31 28.68
CA VAL A 65 20.37 -2.41 30.10
C VAL A 65 21.68 -1.65 30.35
N ALA A 66 21.65 -0.71 31.27
CA ALA A 66 22.78 0.13 31.67
C ALA A 66 22.92 0.08 33.19
N ASP A 67 23.79 -0.81 33.69
CA ASP A 67 23.98 -1.06 35.12
C ASP A 67 22.68 -1.39 35.88
N SER A 68 22.16 -0.42 36.64
CA SER A 68 20.91 -0.49 37.43
C SER A 68 19.71 0.17 36.74
N LYS A 69 19.85 0.58 35.48
CA LYS A 69 18.81 1.24 34.69
C LYS A 69 18.48 0.42 33.45
N LEU A 70 17.20 0.36 33.13
CA LEU A 70 16.69 -0.12 31.85
C LEU A 70 16.20 1.08 31.07
N LEU A 71 16.86 1.36 29.95
CA LEU A 71 16.45 2.37 28.98
C LEU A 71 15.58 1.67 27.93
N PHE A 72 14.45 2.28 27.56
CA PHE A 72 13.65 1.76 26.48
C PHE A 72 13.08 2.84 25.58
N TRP A 73 12.96 2.50 24.29
CA TRP A 73 12.42 3.36 23.24
C TRP A 73 11.31 2.64 22.49
N ASP A 74 10.20 3.33 22.22
CA ASP A 74 9.21 2.85 21.24
C ASP A 74 9.65 3.24 19.83
N LEU A 75 10.03 2.25 19.03
CA LEU A 75 10.52 2.44 17.68
C LEU A 75 9.44 3.04 16.77
N ARG A 76 8.15 2.87 17.09
CA ARG A 76 7.04 3.46 16.32
C ARG A 76 6.96 4.96 16.53
N GLU A 77 7.21 5.43 17.75
CA GLU A 77 7.26 6.86 18.07
C GLU A 77 8.46 7.51 17.41
N ILE A 78 9.62 6.83 17.45
CA ILE A 78 10.82 7.24 16.72
C ILE A 78 10.50 7.35 15.22
N GLY A 79 9.88 6.34 14.62
CA GLY A 79 9.46 6.39 13.22
C GLY A 79 8.57 7.60 12.90
N ARG A 80 7.52 7.83 13.71
CA ARG A 80 6.57 8.94 13.51
C ARG A 80 7.21 10.32 13.63
N ALA A 81 8.06 10.52 14.63
CA ALA A 81 8.77 11.79 14.83
C ALA A 81 9.63 12.15 13.61
N HIS A 82 10.17 11.14 12.92
CA HIS A 82 11.01 11.34 11.73
C HIS A 82 10.22 11.37 10.41
N THR A 83 8.92 11.02 10.40
CA THR A 83 8.04 11.15 9.22
C THR A 83 7.18 12.42 9.25
N GLY A 84 6.95 13.02 10.44
CA GLY A 84 6.05 14.16 10.64
C GLY A 84 6.65 15.56 10.41
N SER A 85 7.90 15.70 9.97
CA SER A 85 8.54 17.02 9.77
C SER A 85 8.27 17.68 8.40
N GLY A 86 7.29 17.19 7.64
CA GLY A 86 6.83 17.79 6.39
C GLY A 86 5.42 18.37 6.50
N GLN A 87 5.34 19.71 6.42
CA GLN A 87 4.16 20.61 6.41
C GLN A 87 3.68 21.15 7.78
N PRO A 88 3.79 22.47 8.03
CA PRO A 88 3.05 23.12 9.09
C PRO A 88 1.59 23.30 8.63
N GLY A 89 0.70 22.45 9.12
CA GLY A 89 -0.75 22.66 9.03
C GLY A 89 -1.16 23.90 9.82
N LYS A 90 -1.91 24.80 9.18
CA LYS A 90 -2.61 25.92 9.84
C LYS A 90 -3.75 25.38 10.71
N GLY A 91 -3.87 25.95 11.92
CA GLY A 91 -5.01 25.77 12.85
C GLY A 91 -4.53 25.22 14.20
N GLU A 92 -4.86 25.75 15.37
CA GLU A 92 -5.71 26.85 15.79
C GLU A 92 -5.08 27.46 17.06
N SER A 93 -5.19 28.77 17.22
CA SER A 93 -4.72 29.49 18.40
C SER A 93 -5.64 29.25 19.59
N GLU A 94 -5.14 28.61 20.64
CA GLU A 94 -5.67 28.79 22.00
C GLU A 94 -4.65 29.49 22.90
N LYS A 95 -5.12 30.61 23.48
CA LYS A 95 -4.42 31.53 24.37
C LYS A 95 -4.15 30.90 25.74
N ALA A 96 -2.93 31.08 26.26
CA ALA A 96 -2.66 31.15 27.70
C ALA A 96 -1.49 32.12 28.00
N PRO A 97 -1.40 32.69 29.22
CA PRO A 97 -1.00 34.08 29.43
C PRO A 97 0.50 34.30 29.63
N GLN A 98 0.89 35.55 29.35
CA GLN A 98 2.24 36.11 29.47
C GLN A 98 2.70 36.18 30.94
N SER A 99 3.92 35.74 31.21
CA SER A 99 4.74 36.28 32.29
C SER A 99 6.19 36.45 31.82
N SER A 100 6.73 37.61 32.15
CA SER A 100 7.98 38.19 31.66
C SER A 100 9.17 37.81 32.55
N GLY A 101 10.24 37.30 31.95
CA GLY A 101 11.55 37.10 32.56
C GLY A 101 12.64 37.03 31.47
N PRO A 102 13.87 37.53 31.71
CA PRO A 102 14.83 37.85 30.65
C PRO A 102 15.49 36.58 30.07
N PRO A 103 15.92 36.60 28.79
CA PRO A 103 16.51 35.43 28.16
C PRO A 103 17.95 35.24 28.66
N ARG A 104 18.28 34.06 29.16
CA ARG A 104 19.67 33.63 29.34
C ARG A 104 20.03 32.68 28.20
N SER A 105 21.01 33.13 27.42
CA SER A 105 21.93 32.35 26.57
C SER A 105 21.30 31.26 25.69
N ALA A 106 21.10 31.61 24.42
CA ALA A 106 20.91 30.66 23.34
C ALA A 106 22.16 29.77 23.20
N GLU A 107 22.07 28.51 23.63
CA GLU A 107 22.95 27.44 23.19
C GLU A 107 22.44 26.85 21.87
N LEU A 108 23.39 26.61 20.96
CA LEU A 108 23.24 26.07 19.61
C LEU A 108 22.22 24.92 19.54
N ALA A 109 21.08 25.16 18.89
CA ALA A 109 20.20 24.10 18.40
C ALA A 109 20.82 23.46 17.14
N GLY A 110 21.69 22.48 17.34
CA GLY A 110 22.22 21.61 16.30
C GLY A 110 21.67 20.20 16.47
N ALA A 111 20.93 19.71 15.47
CA ALA A 111 20.69 18.30 15.14
C ALA A 111 20.59 17.27 16.29
N ASP A 112 19.74 17.49 17.31
CA ASP A 112 19.39 16.45 18.29
C ASP A 112 17.87 16.47 18.53
N SER A 113 17.11 15.86 17.61
CA SER A 113 15.76 15.37 17.93
C SER A 113 15.87 13.92 18.38
N VAL A 114 16.71 13.66 19.38
CA VAL A 114 16.82 12.35 20.01
C VAL A 114 15.53 12.13 20.79
N VAL A 115 14.72 11.16 20.38
CA VAL A 115 13.60 10.69 21.23
C VAL A 115 14.22 10.19 22.54
N SER A 116 13.95 10.90 23.64
CA SER A 116 14.50 10.54 24.94
C SER A 116 14.04 9.14 25.36
N PRO A 117 14.92 8.28 25.89
CA PRO A 117 14.50 6.99 26.43
C PRO A 117 13.55 7.19 27.60
N HIS A 118 12.61 6.27 27.73
CA HIS A 118 12.00 6.01 29.03
C HIS A 118 13.02 5.27 29.91
N VAL A 119 13.10 5.66 31.18
CA VAL A 119 14.04 5.09 32.14
C VAL A 119 13.27 4.34 33.21
N CYS A 120 13.58 3.05 33.38
CA CYS A 120 13.09 2.24 34.49
C CYS A 120 14.27 1.86 35.40
N PHE A 121 14.12 2.07 36.70
CA PHE A 121 15.14 1.70 37.68
C PHE A 121 14.96 0.24 38.10
N LEU A 122 16.04 -0.53 38.01
CA LEU A 122 16.07 -1.94 38.38
C LEU A 122 16.57 -2.10 39.82
N SER A 123 16.07 -3.12 40.51
CA SER A 123 16.64 -3.54 41.79
C SER A 123 18.09 -4.03 41.60
N GLN A 124 18.90 -3.97 42.67
CA GLN A 124 20.31 -4.35 42.60
C GLN A 124 20.49 -5.84 42.21
N GLY A 125 21.48 -6.12 41.36
CA GLY A 125 21.85 -7.47 40.97
C GLY A 125 22.11 -7.60 39.46
N PRO A 126 22.65 -8.74 39.01
CA PRO A 126 22.93 -8.99 37.60
C PRO A 126 21.64 -9.00 36.78
N VAL A 127 21.71 -8.54 35.53
CA VAL A 127 20.59 -8.56 34.57
C VAL A 127 21.08 -9.29 33.33
N ILE A 128 20.46 -10.43 33.04
CA ILE A 128 20.76 -11.21 31.82
C ILE A 128 19.89 -10.72 30.67
N THR A 129 18.59 -10.55 30.92
CA THR A 129 17.63 -10.01 29.95
C THR A 129 16.43 -9.43 30.71
N ALA A 130 15.80 -8.40 30.15
CA ALA A 130 14.57 -7.84 30.69
C ALA A 130 13.54 -7.67 29.56
N ARG A 131 12.24 -7.83 29.88
CA ARG A 131 11.13 -7.67 28.95
C ARG A 131 9.88 -7.15 29.64
N PHE A 132 9.23 -6.15 29.06
CA PHE A 132 7.90 -5.72 29.51
C PHE A 132 6.81 -6.70 29.10
N SER A 133 5.77 -6.79 29.92
CA SER A 133 4.50 -7.38 29.53
C SER A 133 3.90 -6.61 28.35
N PRO A 134 3.03 -7.23 27.53
CA PRO A 134 2.44 -6.57 26.35
C PRO A 134 1.68 -5.27 26.65
N ASP A 135 1.15 -5.16 27.88
CA ASP A 135 0.46 -3.96 28.39
C ASP A 135 1.37 -3.02 29.20
N GLN A 136 2.68 -3.31 29.25
CA GLN A 136 3.73 -2.58 29.95
C GLN A 136 3.53 -2.42 31.47
N LYS A 137 2.59 -3.15 32.07
CA LYS A 137 2.33 -3.05 33.51
C LYS A 137 3.36 -3.80 34.35
N ILE A 138 4.01 -4.82 33.79
CA ILE A 138 4.95 -5.67 34.51
C ILE A 138 6.25 -5.76 33.74
N LEU A 139 7.36 -5.57 34.44
CA LEU A 139 8.69 -5.81 33.92
C LEU A 139 9.20 -7.14 34.45
N ALA A 140 9.53 -8.07 33.56
CA ALA A 140 10.20 -9.32 33.90
C ALA A 140 11.71 -9.17 33.65
N VAL A 141 12.53 -9.52 34.64
CA VAL A 141 13.99 -9.39 34.62
C VAL A 141 14.61 -10.74 34.98
N GLN A 142 15.31 -11.36 34.03
CA GLN A 142 16.07 -12.56 34.31
C GLN A 142 17.35 -12.20 35.07
N ARG A 143 17.40 -12.60 36.34
CA ARG A 143 18.54 -12.33 37.24
C ARG A 143 19.58 -13.43 37.21
N SER A 144 19.16 -14.67 36.97
CA SER A 144 20.06 -15.83 36.96
C SER A 144 19.64 -16.86 35.91
N SER A 145 20.39 -17.95 35.81
CA SER A 145 20.02 -19.10 34.99
C SER A 145 18.91 -19.95 35.62
N THR A 146 18.25 -19.51 36.68
CA THR A 146 17.17 -20.28 37.35
C THR A 146 15.96 -19.44 37.76
N GLU A 147 16.06 -18.10 37.76
CA GLU A 147 14.99 -17.25 38.27
C GLU A 147 14.79 -15.96 37.48
N ILE A 148 13.54 -15.49 37.51
CA ILE A 148 13.08 -14.23 36.94
C ILE A 148 12.41 -13.42 38.03
N GLU A 149 12.81 -12.17 38.16
CA GLU A 149 12.14 -11.15 38.97
C GLU A 149 11.03 -10.49 38.15
N PHE A 150 9.89 -10.24 38.78
CA PHE A 150 8.78 -9.49 38.20
C PHE A 150 8.55 -8.24 39.02
N VAL A 151 8.51 -7.10 38.36
CA VAL A 151 8.31 -5.77 38.95
C VAL A 151 7.05 -5.15 38.38
N ASN A 152 6.05 -4.92 39.22
CA ASN A 152 4.85 -4.19 38.84
C ASN A 152 5.14 -2.69 38.76
N GLN A 153 4.92 -2.11 37.59
CA GLN A 153 5.24 -0.70 37.30
C GLN A 153 4.30 0.29 38.01
N LYS A 154 3.10 -0.15 38.43
CA LYS A 154 2.12 0.75 39.06
C LYS A 154 2.36 0.95 40.55
N ASP A 155 2.62 -0.14 41.28
CA ASP A 155 2.75 -0.12 42.74
C ASP A 155 4.17 -0.42 43.23
N GLY A 156 5.09 -0.74 42.32
CA GLY A 156 6.48 -1.09 42.64
C GLY A 156 6.66 -2.45 43.31
N SER A 157 5.60 -3.26 43.42
CA SER A 157 5.68 -4.57 44.06
C SER A 157 6.52 -5.55 43.24
N GLN A 158 7.25 -6.42 43.93
CA GLN A 158 8.20 -7.35 43.33
C GLN A 158 7.95 -8.77 43.80
N PHE A 159 8.12 -9.74 42.90
CA PHE A 159 8.17 -11.16 43.25
C PHE A 159 9.14 -11.92 42.34
N TRP A 160 9.66 -13.06 42.82
CA TRP A 160 10.59 -13.91 42.07
C TRP A 160 9.93 -15.24 41.72
N GLN A 161 10.11 -15.68 40.47
CA GLN A 161 9.68 -16.99 40.00
C GLN A 161 10.89 -17.82 39.57
N LYS A 162 11.10 -18.94 40.27
CA LYS A 162 12.12 -19.95 39.90
C LYS A 162 11.55 -20.95 38.89
N CYS A 163 12.36 -21.37 37.92
CA CYS A 163 12.02 -22.49 37.05
C CYS A 163 12.00 -23.80 37.84
N LYS A 164 11.24 -24.79 37.38
CA LYS A 164 11.18 -26.08 38.09
C LYS A 164 12.47 -26.86 37.89
N SER A 165 13.08 -27.30 38.99
CA SER A 165 14.17 -28.29 38.90
C SER A 165 13.60 -29.63 38.42
N GLY A 166 14.27 -30.23 37.44
CA GLY A 166 13.93 -31.57 36.96
C GLY A 166 14.21 -32.68 37.98
N SER A 167 14.97 -32.38 39.03
CA SER A 167 15.34 -33.36 40.06
C SER A 167 14.52 -33.18 41.33
N LYS A 168 13.68 -34.18 41.65
CA LYS A 168 12.97 -34.26 42.94
C LYS A 168 13.89 -34.60 44.13
N LEU A 169 15.16 -34.96 43.87
CA LEU A 169 16.09 -35.50 44.87
C LEU A 169 17.54 -34.96 44.75
N GLY A 170 17.77 -33.88 44.00
CA GLY A 170 19.11 -33.30 43.78
C GLY A 170 20.08 -34.11 42.89
N LEU A 171 19.72 -35.34 42.50
CA LEU A 171 20.57 -36.28 41.75
C LEU A 171 20.42 -36.23 40.21
N GLY A 172 19.90 -35.13 39.66
CA GLY A 172 19.58 -35.02 38.22
C GLY A 172 20.20 -33.79 37.58
N PRO A 173 20.32 -33.73 36.24
CA PRO A 173 20.87 -32.57 35.55
C PRO A 173 20.07 -31.32 35.90
N GLU A 174 20.78 -30.28 36.32
CA GLU A 174 20.19 -29.02 36.72
C GLU A 174 19.47 -28.36 35.53
N SER A 175 18.19 -28.03 35.72
CA SER A 175 17.40 -27.29 34.72
C SER A 175 17.92 -25.86 34.68
N LYS A 176 18.39 -25.40 33.53
CA LYS A 176 18.85 -24.02 33.34
C LYS A 176 17.84 -23.26 32.49
N LEU A 177 17.45 -22.09 32.96
CA LEU A 177 16.68 -21.10 32.24
C LEU A 177 17.54 -20.50 31.12
N LEU A 178 17.14 -20.74 29.87
CA LEU A 178 17.73 -20.16 28.67
C LEU A 178 17.14 -18.78 28.38
N GLY A 179 15.90 -18.54 28.77
CA GLY A 179 15.22 -17.27 28.63
C GLY A 179 13.71 -17.40 28.81
N PHE A 180 12.97 -16.37 28.45
CA PHE A 180 11.51 -16.34 28.55
C PHE A 180 10.90 -15.43 27.50
N PHE A 181 9.59 -15.49 27.28
CA PHE A 181 8.87 -14.56 26.42
C PHE A 181 7.39 -14.46 26.80
N TRP A 182 6.78 -13.31 26.51
CA TRP A 182 5.36 -13.05 26.78
C TRP A 182 4.45 -13.54 25.64
N CYS A 183 3.25 -13.99 26.00
CA CYS A 183 2.20 -14.45 25.08
C CYS A 183 0.91 -13.65 25.34
N SER A 184 0.68 -12.58 24.59
CA SER A 184 -0.45 -11.65 24.81
C SER A 184 -1.83 -12.24 24.49
N ASP A 185 -1.90 -13.17 23.53
CA ASP A 185 -3.16 -13.56 22.89
C ASP A 185 -3.70 -14.90 23.41
N MET A 186 -3.13 -15.42 24.50
CA MET A 186 -3.45 -16.73 25.05
C MET A 186 -4.22 -16.58 26.37
N SER A 187 -5.41 -17.17 26.45
CA SER A 187 -6.23 -17.11 27.68
C SER A 187 -5.71 -18.01 28.82
N LYS A 188 -4.93 -19.05 28.48
CA LYS A 188 -4.52 -20.10 29.41
C LYS A 188 -3.23 -19.79 30.18
N PHE A 189 -2.31 -19.04 29.59
CA PHE A 189 -0.99 -18.71 30.14
C PHE A 189 -0.53 -17.39 29.50
N ASP A 190 0.25 -16.61 30.25
CA ASP A 190 0.66 -15.26 29.85
C ASP A 190 2.14 -15.21 29.47
N ILE A 191 2.96 -16.11 30.02
CA ILE A 191 4.40 -16.13 29.81
C ILE A 191 4.92 -17.56 29.71
N VAL A 192 5.99 -17.74 28.96
CA VAL A 192 6.66 -19.02 28.75
C VAL A 192 8.11 -18.92 29.17
N PHE A 193 8.54 -19.82 30.04
CA PHE A 193 9.93 -19.97 30.42
C PHE A 193 10.54 -21.08 29.56
N VAL A 194 11.69 -20.80 28.97
CA VAL A 194 12.43 -21.73 28.14
C VAL A 194 13.61 -22.26 28.94
N THR A 195 13.58 -23.55 29.27
CA THR A 195 14.64 -24.22 30.02
C THR A 195 15.36 -25.26 29.17
N THR A 196 16.53 -25.71 29.60
CA THR A 196 17.25 -26.82 28.95
C THR A 196 16.46 -28.13 28.90
N LEU A 197 15.45 -28.29 29.77
CA LEU A 197 14.60 -29.48 29.86
C LEU A 197 13.24 -29.32 29.17
N GLY A 198 12.91 -28.12 28.67
CA GLY A 198 11.68 -27.86 27.93
C GLY A 198 11.04 -26.50 28.22
N LEU A 199 9.76 -26.36 27.87
CA LEU A 199 8.96 -25.17 28.09
C LEU A 199 8.10 -25.28 29.35
N GLU A 200 8.06 -24.24 30.16
CA GLU A 200 7.18 -24.09 31.31
C GLU A 200 6.22 -22.91 31.05
N LEU A 201 4.91 -23.16 31.04
CA LEU A 201 3.89 -22.19 30.67
C LEU A 201 3.15 -21.71 31.91
N TYR A 202 3.28 -20.42 32.21
CA TYR A 202 2.80 -19.82 33.45
C TYR A 202 1.67 -18.82 33.18
N LYS A 203 0.72 -18.77 34.11
CA LYS A 203 -0.31 -17.74 34.19
C LYS A 203 -0.03 -16.83 35.39
N LEU A 204 -0.09 -15.53 35.19
CA LEU A 204 -0.01 -14.55 36.26
C LEU A 204 -1.28 -14.63 37.11
N LEU A 205 -1.13 -14.54 38.43
CA LEU A 205 -2.27 -14.50 39.34
C LEU A 205 -2.96 -13.13 39.26
N ASP A 206 -4.28 -13.10 39.44
CA ASP A 206 -5.07 -11.85 39.44
C ASP A 206 -4.63 -10.88 40.55
N SER A 207 -4.00 -11.40 41.61
CA SER A 207 -3.38 -10.60 42.67
C SER A 207 -2.16 -9.80 42.21
N GLY A 208 -1.61 -10.09 41.02
CA GLY A 208 -0.37 -9.51 40.50
C GLY A 208 0.90 -9.94 41.26
N LYS A 209 0.78 -10.82 42.26
CA LYS A 209 1.83 -11.15 43.23
C LYS A 209 2.19 -12.64 43.18
N GLY A 210 2.49 -13.14 41.98
CA GLY A 210 2.93 -14.51 41.78
C GLY A 210 2.35 -15.14 40.52
N MET A 211 2.75 -16.39 40.28
CA MET A 211 2.45 -17.11 39.05
C MET A 211 2.08 -18.56 39.31
N GLN A 212 1.22 -19.10 38.46
CA GLN A 212 0.81 -20.49 38.49
C GLN A 212 1.30 -21.20 37.22
N LEU A 213 2.04 -22.30 37.40
CA LEU A 213 2.40 -23.19 36.30
C LEU A 213 1.13 -23.90 35.80
N LYS A 214 0.82 -23.75 34.52
CA LYS A 214 -0.36 -24.34 33.88
C LYS A 214 -0.02 -25.58 33.09
N GLU A 215 1.09 -25.54 32.35
CA GLU A 215 1.49 -26.62 31.47
C GLU A 215 3.01 -26.71 31.37
N GLN A 216 3.53 -27.92 31.16
CA GLN A 216 4.96 -28.15 30.94
C GLN A 216 5.15 -29.05 29.71
N LYS A 217 6.02 -28.65 28.78
CA LYS A 217 6.39 -29.43 27.61
C LYS A 217 7.85 -29.86 27.73
N LYS A 218 8.09 -31.15 27.96
CA LYS A 218 9.44 -31.69 28.18
C LYS A 218 10.12 -32.05 26.87
N HIS A 219 11.30 -31.48 26.63
CA HIS A 219 12.19 -31.78 25.52
C HIS A 219 13.53 -31.07 25.75
N SER A 220 14.64 -31.66 25.31
CA SER A 220 15.94 -31.01 25.42
C SER A 220 16.02 -29.79 24.49
N ILE A 221 16.40 -28.64 25.05
CA ILE A 221 16.55 -27.39 24.31
C ILE A 221 18.01 -26.94 24.41
N ARG A 222 18.63 -26.68 23.26
CA ARG A 222 19.99 -26.10 23.21
C ARG A 222 19.97 -24.59 23.04
N TRP A 223 19.11 -24.09 22.17
CA TRP A 223 18.76 -22.68 22.02
C TRP A 223 17.34 -22.56 21.45
N TYR A 224 16.76 -21.37 21.55
CA TYR A 224 15.44 -21.07 21.01
C TYR A 224 15.44 -19.69 20.33
N LYS A 225 14.46 -19.46 19.46
CA LYS A 225 14.17 -18.13 18.91
C LYS A 225 12.67 -17.94 18.86
N TYR A 226 12.18 -16.89 19.51
CA TYR A 226 10.78 -16.49 19.51
C TYR A 226 10.64 -15.11 18.89
N THR A 227 9.55 -14.91 18.16
CA THR A 227 9.17 -13.60 17.62
C THR A 227 7.67 -13.43 17.74
N ALA A 228 7.23 -12.36 18.42
CA ALA A 228 5.80 -12.11 18.65
C ALA A 228 5.04 -11.79 17.36
N ASP A 229 5.69 -11.25 16.33
CA ASP A 229 5.05 -11.01 15.01
C ASP A 229 4.57 -12.31 14.35
N THR A 230 5.35 -13.39 14.51
CA THR A 230 4.99 -14.72 13.99
C THR A 230 4.24 -15.57 15.02
N LYS A 231 4.29 -15.17 16.30
CA LYS A 231 3.82 -15.95 17.46
C LYS A 231 4.37 -17.36 17.44
N LEU A 232 5.62 -17.51 17.00
CA LEU A 232 6.27 -18.78 16.79
C LEU A 232 7.54 -18.85 17.62
N VAL A 233 7.71 -19.97 18.34
CA VAL A 233 9.01 -20.35 18.90
C VAL A 233 9.60 -21.48 18.07
N ILE A 234 10.83 -21.29 17.61
CA ILE A 234 11.67 -22.32 17.01
C ILE A 234 12.69 -22.77 18.07
N ILE A 235 12.86 -24.08 18.18
CA ILE A 235 13.65 -24.76 19.20
C ILE A 235 14.65 -25.66 18.48
N ALA A 236 15.92 -25.52 18.84
CA ALA A 236 16.97 -26.42 18.38
C ALA A 236 17.34 -27.45 19.45
N SER A 237 17.60 -28.66 18.97
CA SER A 237 17.96 -29.82 19.79
C SER A 237 19.04 -30.65 19.10
N GLY A 238 19.68 -31.55 19.86
CA GLY A 238 20.79 -32.37 19.37
C GLY A 238 22.15 -31.68 19.47
N ASP A 239 23.22 -32.46 19.31
CA ASP A 239 24.59 -32.01 19.58
C ASP A 239 25.08 -30.96 18.55
N ASP A 240 24.64 -31.07 17.30
CA ASP A 240 24.95 -30.12 16.21
C ASP A 240 23.88 -29.04 16.03
N CYS A 241 22.83 -29.05 16.85
CA CYS A 241 21.67 -28.15 16.78
C CYS A 241 20.91 -28.17 15.45
N SER A 242 21.11 -29.18 14.60
CA SER A 242 20.50 -29.25 13.26
C SER A 242 19.01 -29.65 13.28
N ARG A 243 18.56 -30.30 14.36
CA ARG A 243 17.16 -30.70 14.57
C ARG A 243 16.35 -29.56 15.13
N LEU A 244 15.48 -29.01 14.28
CA LEU A 244 14.56 -27.94 14.63
C LEU A 244 13.13 -28.46 14.77
N PHE A 245 12.38 -27.84 15.67
CA PHE A 245 10.93 -27.93 15.73
C PHE A 245 10.40 -26.69 16.44
N GLY A 246 9.09 -26.53 16.52
CA GLY A 246 8.55 -25.32 17.14
C GLY A 246 7.13 -25.46 17.65
N TYR A 247 6.67 -24.39 18.29
CA TYR A 247 5.29 -24.22 18.69
C TYR A 247 4.77 -22.88 18.18
N GLN A 248 3.58 -22.90 17.60
CA GLN A 248 2.83 -21.69 17.24
C GLN A 248 1.80 -21.40 18.32
N PHE A 249 1.81 -20.17 18.82
CA PHE A 249 0.89 -19.65 19.82
C PHE A 249 -0.28 -18.99 19.11
N ALA A 250 -1.35 -19.75 18.90
CA ALA A 250 -2.55 -19.28 18.21
C ALA A 250 -3.71 -19.12 19.22
N PRO A 251 -4.68 -18.22 18.99
CA PRO A 251 -5.79 -17.99 19.93
C PRO A 251 -6.57 -19.27 20.29
N GLN A 252 -6.67 -20.22 19.36
CA GLN A 252 -7.31 -21.53 19.55
C GLN A 252 -6.52 -22.49 20.44
N GLY A 253 -5.25 -22.23 20.71
CA GLY A 253 -4.37 -23.10 21.47
C GLY A 253 -2.95 -23.18 20.93
N LEU A 254 -2.12 -23.92 21.67
CA LEU A 254 -0.74 -24.18 21.29
C LEU A 254 -0.68 -25.26 20.19
N ILE A 255 -0.13 -24.91 19.02
CA ILE A 255 0.04 -25.83 17.90
C ILE A 255 1.49 -26.28 17.85
N LYS A 256 1.74 -27.58 18.00
CA LYS A 256 3.07 -28.16 17.85
C LYS A 256 3.36 -28.37 16.36
N LEU A 257 4.48 -27.84 15.87
CA LEU A 257 4.93 -28.07 14.50
C LEU A 257 5.72 -29.38 14.37
N PRO A 258 5.80 -29.96 13.16
CA PRO A 258 6.65 -31.11 12.88
C PRO A 258 8.12 -30.81 13.17
N ARG A 259 8.89 -31.86 13.44
CA ARG A 259 10.35 -31.74 13.51
C ARG A 259 10.94 -31.81 12.11
N PHE A 260 12.02 -31.09 11.87
CA PHE A 260 12.75 -31.12 10.62
C PHE A 260 14.24 -30.89 10.87
N ASP A 261 15.07 -31.48 10.02
CA ASP A 261 16.51 -31.34 10.07
C ASP A 261 16.97 -30.30 9.03
N ILE A 262 17.91 -29.45 9.41
CA ILE A 262 18.60 -28.57 8.48
C ILE A 262 19.85 -29.28 7.97
N ASP A 263 19.91 -29.46 6.66
CA ASP A 263 21.09 -30.01 6.00
C ASP A 263 22.23 -28.97 6.00
N LEU A 264 23.19 -29.18 6.90
CA LEU A 264 24.42 -28.39 7.00
C LEU A 264 25.48 -28.78 5.96
N GLN A 265 25.31 -29.88 5.22
CA GLN A 265 26.34 -30.45 4.33
C GLN A 265 26.25 -29.94 2.88
N HIS A 266 25.06 -29.52 2.45
CA HIS A 266 24.83 -29.08 1.09
C HIS A 266 25.64 -27.80 0.77
N GLY A 267 26.76 -27.94 0.06
CA GLY A 267 27.63 -26.84 -0.39
C GLY A 267 28.98 -26.70 0.34
N MET A 268 29.26 -27.50 1.38
CA MET A 268 30.58 -27.49 2.04
C MET A 268 31.63 -28.23 1.22
N GLN A 269 32.85 -27.68 1.12
CA GLN A 269 33.99 -28.42 0.56
C GLN A 269 34.34 -29.63 1.46
N PRO A 270 34.78 -30.77 0.89
CA PRO A 270 35.14 -31.94 1.68
C PRO A 270 36.29 -31.60 2.66
N GLY A 271 36.05 -31.75 3.97
CA GLY A 271 37.08 -31.61 5.02
C GLY A 271 36.86 -30.49 6.05
N THR A 272 35.90 -29.58 5.85
CA THR A 272 35.56 -28.56 6.85
C THR A 272 34.84 -29.16 8.08
N LYS A 273 35.30 -28.82 9.30
CA LYS A 273 34.70 -29.27 10.56
C LYS A 273 33.22 -28.86 10.63
N LYS A 274 32.35 -29.79 11.06
CA LYS A 274 30.93 -29.51 11.35
C LYS A 274 30.83 -28.41 12.41
N GLN A 275 30.38 -27.23 12.02
CA GLN A 275 30.02 -26.17 12.96
C GLN A 275 28.56 -26.36 13.39
N ALA A 276 28.29 -26.26 14.69
CA ALA A 276 26.92 -26.36 15.21
C ALA A 276 26.07 -25.19 14.71
N LEU A 277 24.80 -25.45 14.39
CA LEU A 277 23.86 -24.42 13.96
C LEU A 277 23.63 -23.42 15.09
N THR A 278 23.88 -22.13 14.83
CA THR A 278 23.70 -21.04 15.78
C THR A 278 22.33 -20.38 15.61
N PRO A 279 21.77 -19.77 16.69
CA PRO A 279 20.47 -19.09 16.62
C PRO A 279 20.46 -17.88 15.66
N ASP A 280 21.61 -17.30 15.34
CA ASP A 280 21.73 -16.14 14.43
C ASP A 280 21.54 -16.52 12.95
N LEU A 281 21.57 -17.80 12.62
CA LEU A 281 21.36 -18.30 11.25
C LEU A 281 19.90 -18.66 10.96
N ILE A 282 19.04 -18.66 11.99
CA ILE A 282 17.66 -19.09 11.90
C ILE A 282 16.74 -17.95 12.31
N HIS A 283 15.72 -17.65 11.51
CA HIS A 283 14.77 -16.57 11.78
C HIS A 283 13.34 -17.03 11.47
N PRO A 284 12.44 -17.06 12.45
CA PRO A 284 11.01 -17.18 12.17
C PRO A 284 10.53 -15.88 11.49
N VAL A 285 9.95 -15.98 10.30
CA VAL A 285 9.47 -14.83 9.52
C VAL A 285 8.05 -15.04 9.01
N ALA A 286 7.29 -13.95 8.91
CA ALA A 286 5.99 -13.94 8.27
C ALA A 286 6.07 -13.12 6.97
N LEU A 287 5.70 -13.72 5.84
CA LEU A 287 5.70 -13.09 4.53
C LEU A 287 4.36 -13.34 3.85
N TYR A 288 3.61 -12.28 3.55
CA TYR A 288 2.28 -12.35 2.92
C TYR A 288 1.32 -13.31 3.66
N GLY A 289 1.31 -13.21 4.99
CA GLY A 289 0.46 -14.04 5.86
C GLY A 289 0.89 -15.52 5.98
N LYS A 290 2.02 -15.91 5.37
CA LYS A 290 2.57 -17.27 5.45
C LYS A 290 3.76 -17.28 6.42
N LEU A 291 3.85 -18.34 7.23
CA LEU A 291 4.93 -18.53 8.19
C LEU A 291 6.08 -19.33 7.58
N PHE A 292 7.30 -18.85 7.80
CA PHE A 292 8.53 -19.50 7.34
C PHE A 292 9.57 -19.57 8.47
N CYS A 293 10.37 -20.62 8.44
CA CYS A 293 11.70 -20.62 9.04
C CYS A 293 12.71 -20.21 7.95
N CYS A 294 13.30 -19.03 8.10
CA CYS A 294 14.37 -18.54 7.25
C CYS A 294 15.72 -19.02 7.79
N HIS A 295 16.49 -19.71 6.95
CA HIS A 295 17.81 -20.21 7.25
C HIS A 295 18.84 -19.52 6.37
N ILE A 296 19.76 -18.80 7.01
CA ILE A 296 20.97 -18.27 6.38
C ILE A 296 21.98 -19.40 6.37
N ASN A 297 22.41 -19.84 5.18
CA ASN A 297 23.47 -20.84 5.00
C ASN A 297 24.73 -20.16 4.43
N PRO A 298 25.66 -19.73 5.29
CA PRO A 298 26.93 -19.12 4.87
C PRO A 298 27.76 -20.04 3.99
N GLY A 299 27.75 -21.35 4.25
CA GLY A 299 28.59 -22.32 3.54
C GLY A 299 28.13 -22.58 2.10
N ALA A 300 26.81 -22.53 1.88
CA ALA A 300 26.25 -22.65 0.53
C ALA A 300 26.08 -21.31 -0.19
N GLU A 301 26.31 -20.20 0.51
CA GLU A 301 25.94 -18.85 0.08
C GLU A 301 24.47 -18.81 -0.39
N ARG A 302 23.56 -19.24 0.49
CA ARG A 302 22.11 -19.21 0.21
C ARG A 302 21.29 -18.80 1.41
N VAL A 303 20.13 -18.22 1.13
CA VAL A 303 19.03 -18.05 2.08
C VAL A 303 17.90 -19.01 1.72
N VAL A 304 17.50 -19.87 2.65
CA VAL A 304 16.50 -20.91 2.44
C VAL A 304 15.25 -20.62 3.28
N LEU A 305 14.08 -20.64 2.66
CA LEU A 305 12.79 -20.50 3.36
C LEU A 305 12.09 -21.85 3.45
N TYR A 306 11.93 -22.36 4.67
CA TYR A 306 11.11 -23.52 4.98
C TYR A 306 9.72 -23.05 5.39
N ARG A 307 8.71 -23.35 4.57
CA ARG A 307 7.32 -23.05 4.89
C ARG A 307 6.81 -23.98 5.99
N LEU A 308 6.20 -23.38 6.99
CA LEU A 308 5.72 -24.06 8.18
C LEU A 308 4.22 -24.28 8.08
N TYR A 309 3.79 -25.53 8.08
CA TYR A 309 2.40 -25.94 8.24
C TYR A 309 2.25 -26.74 9.54
N LYS A 310 1.00 -26.92 9.97
CA LYS A 310 0.66 -27.73 11.13
C LYS A 310 1.18 -29.17 11.01
N ASP A 311 1.08 -29.76 9.82
CA ASP A 311 1.34 -31.19 9.61
C ASP A 311 2.59 -31.46 8.75
N ALA A 312 3.17 -30.43 8.13
CA ALA A 312 4.35 -30.57 7.28
C ALA A 312 5.25 -29.33 7.29
N ILE A 313 6.52 -29.52 7.01
CA ILE A 313 7.49 -28.44 6.79
C ILE A 313 8.12 -28.64 5.42
N ILE A 314 8.05 -27.62 4.57
CA ILE A 314 8.41 -27.72 3.15
C ILE A 314 9.49 -26.69 2.84
N LYS A 315 10.66 -27.12 2.35
CA LYS A 315 11.66 -26.22 1.77
C LYS A 315 11.07 -25.62 0.49
N GLN A 316 10.61 -24.38 0.54
CA GLN A 316 9.86 -23.77 -0.56
C GLN A 316 10.74 -22.87 -1.42
N TYR A 317 11.60 -22.06 -0.80
CA TYR A 317 12.48 -21.13 -1.53
C TYR A 317 13.93 -21.33 -1.14
N SER A 318 14.83 -21.11 -2.10
CA SER A 318 16.27 -21.13 -1.86
C SER A 318 16.92 -20.10 -2.76
N TYR A 319 17.21 -18.93 -2.20
CA TYR A 319 17.78 -17.79 -2.89
C TYR A 319 19.30 -17.84 -2.85
N PRO A 320 19.98 -17.71 -4.00
CA PRO A 320 21.42 -17.54 -4.00
C PRO A 320 21.79 -16.22 -3.34
N THR A 321 22.80 -16.26 -2.48
CA THR A 321 23.49 -15.08 -1.98
C THR A 321 24.93 -15.16 -2.46
N TYR A 322 25.56 -14.05 -2.80
CA TYR A 322 26.90 -14.07 -3.42
C TYR A 322 27.99 -13.74 -2.39
N THR A 323 27.74 -14.11 -1.13
CA THR A 323 28.62 -13.89 0.02
C THR A 323 28.24 -14.84 1.13
N SER A 324 29.23 -15.24 1.93
CA SER A 324 29.04 -15.99 3.17
C SER A 324 28.68 -15.10 4.37
N ARG A 325 28.98 -13.80 4.31
CA ARG A 325 28.60 -12.84 5.37
C ARG A 325 27.36 -12.05 4.95
N MET A 326 26.22 -12.46 5.48
CA MET A 326 24.94 -11.85 5.16
C MET A 326 24.09 -11.59 6.40
N GLY A 327 23.30 -10.53 6.32
CA GLY A 327 22.21 -10.24 7.25
C GLY A 327 20.87 -10.24 6.51
N ILE A 328 19.76 -10.34 7.24
CA ILE A 328 18.43 -10.25 6.64
C ILE A 328 17.55 -9.22 7.34
N SER A 329 16.62 -8.64 6.59
CA SER A 329 15.53 -7.81 7.14
C SER A 329 14.24 -8.10 6.39
N ILE A 330 13.11 -7.94 7.07
CA ILE A 330 11.79 -8.05 6.46
C ILE A 330 11.15 -6.68 6.46
N VAL A 331 10.97 -6.10 5.28
CA VAL A 331 10.36 -4.77 5.12
C VAL A 331 9.20 -4.91 4.16
N ASP A 332 7.99 -4.62 4.66
CA ASP A 332 6.76 -4.69 3.88
C ASP A 332 6.53 -6.03 3.12
N ASN A 333 6.73 -7.17 3.78
CA ASN A 333 6.67 -8.51 3.15
C ASN A 333 7.75 -8.79 2.08
N LEU A 334 8.79 -7.96 1.98
CA LEU A 334 9.97 -8.26 1.18
C LEU A 334 11.07 -8.81 2.07
N LEU A 335 11.76 -9.83 1.57
CA LEU A 335 12.99 -10.34 2.17
C LEU A 335 14.17 -9.56 1.60
N LEU A 336 14.80 -8.75 2.43
CA LEU A 336 16.03 -8.05 2.11
C LEU A 336 17.20 -8.90 2.61
N VAL A 337 18.14 -9.20 1.72
CA VAL A 337 19.41 -9.85 2.07
C VAL A 337 20.51 -8.82 1.91
N HIS A 338 21.13 -8.47 3.03
CA HIS A 338 22.21 -7.51 3.12
C HIS A 338 23.53 -8.25 3.00
N HIS A 339 24.38 -7.85 2.06
CA HIS A 339 25.73 -8.36 1.94
C HIS A 339 26.66 -7.54 2.81
N MET A 340 27.11 -8.12 3.92
CA MET A 340 28.04 -7.46 4.82
C MET A 340 29.37 -7.21 4.10
N ASN A 341 30.09 -6.17 4.52
CA ASN A 341 31.31 -5.60 3.92
C ASN A 341 31.10 -4.91 2.57
N THR A 342 30.27 -5.44 1.66
CA THR A 342 30.03 -4.83 0.34
C THR A 342 28.98 -3.71 0.37
N GLY A 343 28.08 -3.74 1.36
CA GLY A 343 26.95 -2.82 1.45
C GLY A 343 25.88 -3.01 0.36
N LEU A 344 25.92 -4.10 -0.42
CA LEU A 344 24.89 -4.43 -1.41
C LEU A 344 23.65 -5.02 -0.74
N VAL A 345 22.47 -4.73 -1.29
CA VAL A 345 21.21 -5.37 -0.87
C VAL A 345 20.52 -6.05 -2.03
N MET A 346 20.08 -7.28 -1.79
CA MET A 346 19.21 -8.03 -2.68
C MET A 346 17.80 -8.05 -2.12
N ILE A 347 16.81 -7.74 -2.96
CA ILE A 347 15.40 -7.71 -2.60
C ILE A 347 14.72 -8.94 -3.19
N PHE A 348 14.07 -9.76 -2.38
CA PHE A 348 13.29 -10.91 -2.83
C PHE A 348 11.80 -10.71 -2.49
N ASP A 349 10.96 -10.78 -3.51
CA ASP A 349 9.51 -10.84 -3.36
C ASP A 349 9.05 -12.29 -3.58
N ILE A 350 8.61 -12.99 -2.54
CA ILE A 350 8.21 -14.40 -2.69
C ILE A 350 6.96 -14.60 -3.59
N MET A 351 6.25 -13.52 -3.92
CA MET A 351 5.04 -13.57 -4.76
C MET A 351 5.33 -13.58 -6.25
N THR A 352 6.55 -13.22 -6.68
CA THR A 352 6.98 -13.42 -8.08
C THR A 352 7.26 -14.88 -8.41
N ASN A 353 7.43 -15.73 -7.39
CA ASN A 353 7.74 -17.15 -7.53
C ASN A 353 8.97 -17.43 -8.43
N ASN A 354 9.90 -16.48 -8.49
CA ASN A 354 11.20 -16.65 -9.13
C ASN A 354 12.28 -16.84 -8.03
N MET A 355 13.35 -17.54 -8.36
CA MET A 355 14.49 -17.76 -7.44
C MET A 355 15.57 -16.69 -7.59
N GLN A 356 15.25 -15.57 -8.25
CA GLN A 356 16.17 -14.46 -8.50
C GLN A 356 15.73 -13.24 -7.69
N PRO A 357 16.65 -12.31 -7.40
CA PRO A 357 16.28 -11.00 -6.86
C PRO A 357 15.21 -10.33 -7.74
N PHE A 358 14.31 -9.57 -7.11
CA PHE A 358 13.24 -8.85 -7.79
C PHE A 358 13.78 -7.78 -8.74
N VAL A 359 14.86 -7.11 -8.34
CA VAL A 359 15.61 -6.09 -9.09
C VAL A 359 17.11 -6.32 -8.92
N SER A 360 17.91 -5.76 -9.83
CA SER A 360 19.37 -5.82 -9.73
C SER A 360 19.86 -5.27 -8.39
N PRO A 361 20.76 -5.97 -7.67
CA PRO A 361 21.23 -5.50 -6.37
C PRO A 361 21.97 -4.16 -6.48
N LEU A 362 21.60 -3.19 -5.64
CA LEU A 362 22.27 -1.89 -5.55
C LEU A 362 22.88 -1.66 -4.15
N PRO A 363 23.92 -0.81 -4.04
CA PRO A 363 24.45 -0.39 -2.75
C PRO A 363 23.40 0.34 -1.92
N VAL A 364 23.44 0.12 -0.61
CA VAL A 364 22.64 0.86 0.36
C VAL A 364 23.19 2.27 0.52
N LEU A 365 22.32 3.28 0.46
CA LEU A 365 22.68 4.66 0.72
C LEU A 365 22.29 5.09 2.12
N CYS A 366 23.21 5.73 2.83
CA CYS A 366 22.93 6.34 4.12
C CYS A 366 22.52 7.79 3.91
N LYS A 367 21.32 8.17 4.35
CA LYS A 367 20.90 9.58 4.41
C LYS A 367 21.61 10.21 5.60
N GLY A 368 22.75 10.86 5.35
CA GLY A 368 23.51 11.57 6.36
C GLY A 368 22.79 12.85 6.83
N SER A 369 22.94 13.16 8.12
CA SER A 369 22.68 14.51 8.63
C SER A 369 23.43 15.52 7.77
N ARG A 370 22.74 16.59 7.34
CA ARG A 370 23.22 17.56 6.36
C ARG A 370 24.62 18.05 6.76
N ALA A 371 25.64 17.64 6.02
CA ALA A 371 27.02 18.09 6.25
C ALA A 371 27.04 19.62 6.25
N ALA A 372 27.74 20.20 7.24
CA ALA A 372 27.91 21.63 7.36
C ALA A 372 28.36 22.25 6.03
N PRO A 373 27.88 23.46 5.67
CA PRO A 373 28.20 24.08 4.40
C PRO A 373 29.70 24.44 4.40
N GLY A 374 30.52 23.66 3.69
CA GLY A 374 31.96 23.91 3.60
C GLY A 374 32.79 22.88 2.81
N GLY A 375 32.30 21.67 2.57
CA GLY A 375 33.04 20.65 1.80
C GLY A 375 32.74 20.70 0.30
N ARG A 376 33.76 20.91 -0.54
CA ARG A 376 33.66 20.73 -2.00
C ARG A 376 33.22 19.30 -2.35
N PRO A 377 32.35 19.09 -3.36
CA PRO A 377 31.94 17.74 -3.76
C PRO A 377 33.10 17.00 -4.44
N ALA A 378 33.42 15.80 -3.94
CA ALA A 378 34.32 14.84 -4.57
C ALA A 378 33.65 14.20 -5.80
N GLY A 379 34.45 13.91 -6.82
CA GLY A 379 33.98 13.51 -8.15
C GLY A 379 33.38 12.09 -8.26
N GLN A 380 32.32 12.01 -9.05
CA GLN A 380 31.78 10.89 -9.85
C GLN A 380 32.07 9.45 -9.39
N ALA A 381 31.03 8.78 -8.89
CA ALA A 381 30.89 7.32 -8.92
C ALA A 381 29.83 6.93 -9.98
N SER A 382 30.23 6.19 -11.01
CA SER A 382 29.32 5.63 -12.01
C SER A 382 28.76 4.31 -11.48
N ALA A 383 27.44 4.23 -11.28
CA ALA A 383 26.76 3.00 -10.86
C ALA A 383 26.80 1.97 -12.00
N VAL A 384 27.51 0.85 -11.79
CA VAL A 384 27.50 -0.29 -12.72
C VAL A 384 26.37 -1.21 -12.28
N ALA A 385 25.31 -1.29 -13.09
CA ALA A 385 24.26 -2.30 -12.92
C ALA A 385 24.85 -3.69 -13.21
N LEU A 386 24.91 -4.56 -12.19
CA LEU A 386 25.42 -5.91 -12.33
C LEU A 386 24.31 -6.85 -12.84
N SER A 387 24.63 -7.65 -13.86
CA SER A 387 23.73 -8.65 -14.44
C SER A 387 23.66 -9.91 -13.57
N PRO A 388 22.57 -10.70 -13.63
CA PRO A 388 22.43 -11.94 -12.83
C PRO A 388 23.42 -13.07 -13.20
N SER A 389 24.16 -12.94 -14.29
CA SER A 389 25.13 -13.93 -14.79
C SER A 389 26.56 -13.72 -14.29
N THR A 390 26.82 -12.67 -13.50
CA THR A 390 28.19 -12.33 -13.08
C THR A 390 28.61 -13.16 -11.86
N GLY A 391 29.67 -13.97 -12.01
CA GLY A 391 30.20 -14.81 -10.94
C GLY A 391 30.81 -14.03 -9.76
N SER A 392 30.99 -14.72 -8.63
CA SER A 392 31.55 -14.22 -7.36
C SER A 392 32.84 -13.37 -7.54
N GLU A 393 33.73 -13.75 -8.47
CA GLU A 393 34.97 -13.01 -8.75
C GLU A 393 34.78 -11.65 -9.44
N ALA A 394 33.71 -11.47 -10.22
CA ALA A 394 33.44 -10.23 -10.93
C ALA A 394 32.78 -9.20 -9.99
N LEU A 395 31.94 -9.66 -9.05
CA LEU A 395 31.39 -8.87 -7.94
C LEU A 395 32.50 -8.35 -7.03
N SER A 396 33.47 -9.20 -6.68
CA SER A 396 34.61 -8.80 -5.86
C SER A 396 35.57 -7.85 -6.60
N ARG A 397 35.76 -8.01 -7.92
CA ARG A 397 36.50 -7.02 -8.74
C ARG A 397 35.78 -5.68 -8.89
N ALA A 398 34.45 -5.67 -9.04
CA ALA A 398 33.66 -4.44 -9.10
C ALA A 398 33.63 -3.70 -7.75
N ALA A 399 33.59 -4.45 -6.64
CA ALA A 399 33.71 -3.91 -5.28
C ALA A 399 35.11 -3.33 -5.00
N ALA A 400 36.18 -4.04 -5.38
CA ALA A 400 37.56 -3.58 -5.23
C ALA A 400 37.88 -2.33 -6.10
N ALA A 401 37.26 -2.22 -7.28
CA ALA A 401 37.35 -1.01 -8.11
C ALA A 401 36.69 0.21 -7.45
N HIS A 402 35.73 -0.01 -6.55
CA HIS A 402 35.06 1.03 -5.76
C HIS A 402 35.87 1.42 -4.50
N GLU A 403 36.65 0.50 -3.93
CA GLU A 403 37.57 0.74 -2.80
C GLU A 403 38.75 1.65 -3.18
N ALA A 404 39.31 1.51 -4.39
CA ALA A 404 40.53 2.23 -4.78
C ALA A 404 40.35 3.74 -5.10
N LYS A 405 39.12 4.28 -5.07
CA LYS A 405 38.83 5.69 -5.44
C LYS A 405 38.07 6.50 -4.38
N GLY A 406 37.78 5.93 -3.21
CA GLY A 406 36.86 6.51 -2.22
C GLY A 406 37.45 6.77 -0.84
N GLU A 407 38.64 7.35 -0.72
CA GLU A 407 39.12 7.86 0.58
C GLU A 407 38.49 9.23 0.87
N GLY A 408 37.26 9.22 1.38
CA GLY A 408 36.55 10.42 1.82
C GLY A 408 35.30 10.09 2.64
N HIS A 409 35.44 10.02 3.96
CA HIS A 409 34.36 10.06 4.98
C HIS A 409 33.07 9.25 4.67
N ASP A 410 33.20 8.01 4.18
CA ASP A 410 32.09 7.04 4.00
C ASP A 410 31.85 6.18 5.27
N GLY A 411 32.30 6.66 6.44
CA GLY A 411 32.27 5.95 7.73
C GLY A 411 30.87 5.78 8.35
N ALA A 412 29.81 6.08 7.61
CA ALA A 412 28.43 6.02 8.10
C ALA A 412 27.67 4.76 7.65
N ASN A 413 28.15 3.99 6.66
CA ASN A 413 27.42 2.79 6.23
C ASN A 413 27.72 1.60 7.15
N PRO A 414 26.71 1.09 7.91
CA PRO A 414 26.94 0.00 8.86
C PRO A 414 27.36 -1.30 8.19
N PHE A 415 27.09 -1.45 6.89
CA PHE A 415 27.38 -2.67 6.14
C PHE A 415 28.74 -2.66 5.44
N LYS A 416 29.51 -1.55 5.49
CA LYS A 416 30.84 -1.46 4.85
C LYS A 416 32.00 -1.48 5.85
N SER A 417 31.79 -0.95 7.06
CA SER A 417 32.77 -1.07 8.15
C SER A 417 32.77 -2.51 8.68
N GLY A 418 33.90 -3.00 9.18
CA GLY A 418 34.03 -4.35 9.79
C GLY A 418 33.20 -4.55 11.07
N SER A 419 32.15 -3.76 11.25
CA SER A 419 31.19 -3.74 12.33
C SER A 419 30.55 -5.12 12.51
N LYS A 420 30.33 -5.51 13.77
CA LYS A 420 29.43 -6.63 14.09
C LYS A 420 27.99 -6.16 13.94
N VAL A 421 27.51 -6.06 12.71
CA VAL A 421 26.10 -5.77 12.46
C VAL A 421 25.26 -6.95 12.94
N VAL A 422 24.57 -6.78 14.07
CA VAL A 422 23.53 -7.71 14.50
C VAL A 422 22.28 -7.39 13.68
N CYS A 423 22.26 -7.90 12.45
CA CYS A 423 21.17 -7.71 11.52
C CYS A 423 20.02 -8.65 11.86
N VAL A 424 19.17 -8.24 12.79
CA VAL A 424 17.81 -8.76 12.94
C VAL A 424 16.97 -7.51 13.24
N THR A 425 15.83 -7.28 12.60
CA THR A 425 14.55 -7.55 13.25
C THR A 425 13.40 -7.36 12.25
N MET A 426 12.26 -7.98 12.55
CA MET A 426 11.05 -8.04 11.70
C MET A 426 10.31 -6.68 11.57
N SER A 427 10.95 -5.58 11.95
CA SER A 427 10.45 -4.21 11.83
C SER A 427 11.36 -3.42 10.87
N ASN A 428 10.90 -2.26 10.38
CA ASN A 428 11.67 -1.41 9.45
C ASN A 428 12.96 -0.82 10.08
N PHE A 429 13.46 -1.37 11.18
CA PHE A 429 14.61 -0.88 11.93
C PHE A 429 15.76 -1.89 11.86
N LEU A 430 16.95 -1.36 11.67
CA LEU A 430 18.22 -2.08 11.68
C LEU A 430 19.05 -1.55 12.85
N LEU A 431 19.38 -2.40 13.80
CA LEU A 431 20.40 -2.08 14.79
C LEU A 431 21.78 -2.38 14.19
N ALA A 432 22.61 -1.35 14.08
CA ALA A 432 24.01 -1.51 13.72
C ALA A 432 24.87 -1.21 14.94
N MET A 433 25.63 -2.21 15.38
CA MET A 433 26.60 -2.06 16.45
C MET A 433 28.01 -2.06 15.86
N ASP A 434 28.69 -0.93 15.98
CA ASP A 434 30.14 -0.85 15.78
C ASP A 434 30.84 -0.41 17.08
N VAL A 435 32.11 -0.75 17.23
CA VAL A 435 32.94 -0.35 18.37
C VAL A 435 33.04 1.17 18.39
N GLY A 436 32.28 1.82 19.29
CA GLY A 436 32.26 3.28 19.47
C GLY A 436 31.12 4.02 18.77
N SER A 437 30.27 3.34 17.99
CA SER A 437 29.07 3.95 17.39
C SER A 437 27.92 2.93 17.31
N GLU A 438 27.14 2.85 18.38
CA GLU A 438 25.87 2.10 18.37
C GLU A 438 24.76 2.98 17.79
N MET A 439 24.34 2.65 16.58
CA MET A 439 23.35 3.41 15.84
C MET A 439 22.14 2.53 15.51
N VAL A 440 20.95 3.06 15.75
CA VAL A 440 19.72 2.50 15.19
C VAL A 440 19.44 3.21 13.88
N TRP A 441 19.24 2.41 12.85
CA TRP A 441 18.89 2.83 11.52
C TRP A 441 17.45 2.42 11.22
N MET A 442 16.77 3.20 10.40
CA MET A 442 15.51 2.83 9.78
C MET A 442 15.75 2.55 8.30
N ILE A 443 15.21 1.44 7.81
CA ILE A 443 15.26 1.01 6.42
C ILE A 443 14.07 1.61 5.68
N ASP A 444 14.35 2.54 4.77
CA ASP A 444 13.38 3.11 3.85
C ASP A 444 13.53 2.43 2.47
N LEU A 445 12.43 1.89 1.95
CA LEU A 445 12.38 1.37 0.59
C LEU A 445 12.07 2.51 -0.40
N ASP A 446 12.89 2.62 -1.43
CA ASP A 446 12.65 3.56 -2.53
C ASP A 446 11.83 2.87 -3.62
N LEU A 447 10.49 2.99 -3.50
CA LEU A 447 9.59 2.32 -4.43
C LEU A 447 9.79 2.79 -5.87
N ASP A 448 10.10 4.07 -6.08
CA ASP A 448 10.32 4.65 -7.41
C ASP A 448 11.59 4.09 -8.05
N ALA A 449 12.70 4.08 -7.32
CA ALA A 449 13.94 3.46 -7.79
C ALA A 449 13.77 1.96 -8.09
N ILE A 450 13.01 1.24 -7.26
CA ILE A 450 12.69 -0.18 -7.48
C ILE A 450 11.82 -0.36 -8.73
N ALA A 451 10.79 0.47 -8.90
CA ALA A 451 9.89 0.43 -10.06
C ALA A 451 10.64 0.70 -11.37
N MET A 452 11.51 1.72 -11.40
CA MET A 452 12.36 2.03 -12.56
C MET A 452 13.38 0.94 -12.88
N SER A 453 13.84 0.20 -11.86
CA SER A 453 14.81 -0.88 -12.04
C SER A 453 14.17 -2.21 -12.43
N CYS A 454 12.84 -2.30 -12.40
CA CYS A 454 12.13 -3.50 -12.79
C CYS A 454 11.89 -3.49 -14.31
N PRO A 455 12.38 -4.50 -15.06
CA PRO A 455 12.28 -4.49 -16.52
C PRO A 455 10.86 -4.76 -17.02
N ASN A 456 9.98 -5.34 -16.19
CA ASN A 456 8.63 -5.73 -16.58
C ASN A 456 7.59 -4.87 -15.83
N ARG A 457 6.90 -4.00 -16.58
CA ARG A 457 5.86 -3.10 -16.03
C ARG A 457 4.70 -3.85 -15.36
N LEU A 458 4.33 -5.05 -15.83
CA LEU A 458 3.29 -5.87 -15.19
C LEU A 458 3.74 -6.37 -13.81
N HIS A 459 5.02 -6.71 -13.66
CA HIS A 459 5.59 -7.06 -12.36
C HIS A 459 5.65 -5.85 -11.43
N THR A 460 5.97 -4.66 -11.96
CA THR A 460 5.92 -3.39 -11.21
C THR A 460 4.51 -3.12 -10.68
N ILE A 461 3.49 -3.18 -11.53
CA ILE A 461 2.08 -2.99 -11.12
C ILE A 461 1.71 -4.00 -10.02
N SER A 462 2.01 -5.27 -10.24
CA SER A 462 1.74 -6.33 -9.25
C SER A 462 2.47 -6.11 -7.93
N PHE A 463 3.73 -5.66 -7.97
CA PHE A 463 4.57 -5.37 -6.81
C PHE A 463 4.02 -4.18 -6.01
N LEU A 464 3.67 -3.09 -6.69
CA LEU A 464 3.12 -1.87 -6.09
C LEU A 464 1.77 -2.13 -5.41
N HIS A 465 0.90 -2.94 -6.01
CA HIS A 465 -0.38 -3.34 -5.40
C HIS A 465 -0.23 -4.05 -4.05
N ARG A 466 0.92 -4.69 -3.82
CA ARG A 466 1.23 -5.39 -2.58
C ARG A 466 1.89 -4.51 -1.51
N ARG A 467 2.22 -3.24 -1.82
CA ARG A 467 2.88 -2.32 -0.90
C ARG A 467 1.86 -1.61 -0.02
N ALA A 468 2.09 -1.53 1.29
CA ALA A 468 1.18 -0.79 2.18
C ALA A 468 1.50 0.71 2.14
N GLU A 469 0.54 1.55 1.72
CA GLU A 469 0.70 3.01 1.61
C GLU A 469 1.27 3.65 2.90
N LEU A 470 0.76 3.25 4.07
CA LEU A 470 1.21 3.73 5.38
C LEU A 470 2.70 3.48 5.69
N LYS A 471 3.36 2.55 4.99
CA LYS A 471 4.78 2.24 5.18
C LYS A 471 5.70 3.03 4.25
N HIS A 472 5.14 3.75 3.28
CA HIS A 472 5.88 4.46 2.23
C HIS A 472 5.43 5.93 2.16
N PRO A 473 5.89 6.80 3.07
CA PRO A 473 5.42 8.19 3.16
C PRO A 473 5.82 9.06 1.95
N GLN A 474 6.87 8.65 1.23
CA GLN A 474 7.39 9.42 0.07
C GLN A 474 6.69 9.05 -1.23
N TRP A 475 6.13 7.85 -1.32
CA TRP A 475 5.69 7.25 -2.56
C TRP A 475 4.32 6.64 -2.39
N ASN A 476 3.31 7.16 -3.10
CA ASN A 476 1.98 6.57 -3.09
C ASN A 476 1.93 5.41 -4.11
N PRO A 477 1.83 4.13 -3.68
CA PRO A 477 1.84 3.02 -4.62
C PRO A 477 0.69 3.07 -5.64
N LYS A 478 -0.45 3.67 -5.28
CA LYS A 478 -1.62 3.82 -6.17
C LYS A 478 -1.34 4.77 -7.30
N GLU A 479 -0.81 5.95 -6.99
CA GLU A 479 -0.42 6.95 -8.00
C GLU A 479 0.68 6.42 -8.91
N MET A 480 1.62 5.66 -8.35
CA MET A 480 2.65 4.99 -9.14
C MET A 480 2.08 3.94 -10.10
N ILE A 481 1.06 3.16 -9.69
CA ILE A 481 0.37 2.22 -10.59
C ILE A 481 -0.33 2.99 -11.71
N MET A 482 -1.08 4.04 -11.39
CA MET A 482 -1.77 4.86 -12.38
C MET A 482 -0.79 5.51 -13.36
N GLY A 483 0.31 6.07 -12.86
CA GLY A 483 1.39 6.61 -13.70
C GLY A 483 2.07 5.55 -14.57
N THR A 484 2.30 4.34 -14.05
CA THR A 484 2.88 3.24 -14.84
C THR A 484 1.97 2.85 -16.00
N VAL A 485 0.66 2.72 -15.75
CA VAL A 485 -0.33 2.36 -16.77
C VAL A 485 -0.53 3.52 -17.76
N LYS A 486 -0.59 4.77 -17.28
CA LYS A 486 -0.62 5.97 -18.14
C LYS A 486 0.56 5.95 -19.11
N ASN A 487 1.78 5.72 -18.61
CA ASN A 487 2.98 5.63 -19.45
C ASN A 487 2.89 4.46 -20.44
N MET A 488 2.34 3.30 -20.05
CA MET A 488 2.15 2.17 -20.98
C MET A 488 1.20 2.54 -22.13
N VAL A 489 0.12 3.27 -21.85
CA VAL A 489 -0.81 3.74 -22.88
C VAL A 489 -0.15 4.83 -23.75
N GLN A 490 0.60 5.75 -23.15
CA GLN A 490 1.34 6.81 -23.86
C GLN A 490 2.40 6.27 -24.81
N GLU A 491 3.09 5.20 -24.41
CA GLU A 491 4.14 4.57 -25.21
C GLU A 491 3.57 3.60 -26.27
N ASN A 492 2.25 3.56 -26.46
CA ASN A 492 1.56 2.66 -27.39
C ASN A 492 1.91 1.18 -27.16
N GLU A 493 1.97 0.75 -25.90
CA GLU A 493 2.20 -0.66 -25.56
C GLU A 493 1.15 -1.58 -26.21
N ALA A 494 1.56 -2.80 -26.58
CA ALA A 494 0.65 -3.72 -27.26
C ALA A 494 -0.63 -3.94 -26.44
N ILE A 495 -1.80 -3.91 -27.10
CA ILE A 495 -3.11 -4.09 -26.46
C ILE A 495 -3.18 -5.38 -25.63
N SER A 496 -2.48 -6.44 -26.04
CA SER A 496 -2.38 -7.70 -25.30
C SER A 496 -1.65 -7.57 -23.95
N VAL A 497 -0.70 -6.64 -23.83
CA VAL A 497 0.02 -6.33 -22.59
C VAL A 497 -0.81 -5.39 -21.73
N LEU A 498 -1.45 -4.37 -22.32
CA LEU A 498 -2.40 -3.50 -21.62
C LEU A 498 -3.57 -4.31 -21.02
N LYS A 499 -4.12 -5.27 -21.77
CA LYS A 499 -5.13 -6.22 -21.27
C LYS A 499 -4.67 -6.93 -20.00
N GLN A 500 -3.43 -7.43 -19.97
CA GLN A 500 -2.89 -8.08 -18.76
C GLN A 500 -2.73 -7.10 -17.60
N ALA A 501 -2.29 -5.86 -17.85
CA ALA A 501 -2.21 -4.82 -16.82
C ALA A 501 -3.60 -4.50 -16.23
N PHE A 502 -4.60 -4.31 -17.10
CA PHE A 502 -5.98 -4.06 -16.71
C PHE A 502 -6.61 -5.25 -15.96
N GLU A 503 -6.33 -6.48 -16.37
CA GLU A 503 -6.76 -7.69 -15.65
C GLU A 503 -6.19 -7.74 -14.23
N ILE A 504 -4.91 -7.40 -14.05
CA ILE A 504 -4.28 -7.33 -12.71
C ILE A 504 -5.00 -6.29 -11.84
N ILE A 505 -5.23 -5.09 -12.37
CA ILE A 505 -5.89 -3.99 -11.65
C ILE A 505 -7.32 -4.38 -11.26
N CYS A 506 -8.10 -4.88 -12.23
CA CYS A 506 -9.48 -5.30 -12.00
C CYS A 506 -9.57 -6.45 -11.00
N TYR A 507 -8.66 -7.43 -11.08
CA TYR A 507 -8.59 -8.53 -10.13
C TYR A 507 -8.36 -8.04 -8.69
N VAL A 508 -7.44 -7.08 -8.51
CA VAL A 508 -7.14 -6.53 -7.18
C VAL A 508 -8.31 -5.73 -6.63
N ILE A 509 -8.96 -4.89 -7.45
CA ILE A 509 -10.15 -4.14 -7.06
C ILE A 509 -11.28 -5.10 -6.65
N ALA A 510 -11.53 -6.12 -7.48
CA ALA A 510 -12.56 -7.12 -7.22
C ALA A 510 -12.28 -8.00 -5.98
N SER A 511 -11.02 -8.14 -5.56
CA SER A 511 -10.60 -8.95 -4.41
C SER A 511 -10.48 -8.17 -3.09
N SER A 512 -10.66 -6.84 -3.10
CA SER A 512 -10.52 -6.00 -1.91
C SER A 512 -11.67 -6.22 -0.91
N PRO A 513 -11.41 -6.30 0.41
CA PRO A 513 -12.45 -6.48 1.42
C PRO A 513 -13.48 -5.33 1.36
N GLY A 514 -14.67 -5.62 0.85
CA GLY A 514 -15.73 -4.64 0.58
C GLY A 514 -16.49 -4.93 -0.72
N SER A 515 -15.85 -5.59 -1.69
CA SER A 515 -16.53 -6.16 -2.87
C SER A 515 -17.16 -7.50 -2.50
N ARG A 516 -18.42 -7.75 -2.90
CA ARG A 516 -19.04 -9.07 -2.73
C ARG A 516 -18.40 -10.05 -3.73
N PRO A 517 -17.72 -11.13 -3.31
CA PRO A 517 -17.26 -12.13 -4.25
C PRO A 517 -18.45 -13.01 -4.66
N VAL A 518 -18.78 -13.06 -5.94
CA VAL A 518 -19.76 -14.01 -6.50
C VAL A 518 -19.09 -14.86 -7.57
N GLY A 519 -18.55 -16.00 -7.14
CA GLY A 519 -18.11 -17.13 -7.96
C GLY A 519 -16.59 -17.33 -8.04
N PRO A 520 -16.11 -18.58 -8.22
CA PRO A 520 -14.70 -18.86 -8.44
C PRO A 520 -14.29 -18.46 -9.87
N PRO A 521 -13.20 -17.70 -10.07
CA PRO A 521 -12.65 -17.47 -11.41
C PRO A 521 -11.94 -18.74 -11.92
N GLN A 522 -12.11 -19.06 -13.21
CA GLN A 522 -11.51 -20.22 -13.89
C GLN A 522 -10.09 -19.95 -14.44
N PHE A 523 -9.33 -19.05 -13.85
CA PHE A 523 -7.95 -18.75 -14.28
C PHE A 523 -6.92 -19.15 -13.24
N HIS A 524 -5.80 -19.71 -13.71
CA HIS A 524 -4.63 -20.02 -12.88
C HIS A 524 -4.21 -18.79 -12.08
N SER A 525 -4.41 -18.86 -10.77
CA SER A 525 -4.24 -17.70 -9.89
C SER A 525 -2.80 -17.21 -9.89
N PRO A 526 -2.52 -15.93 -10.25
CA PRO A 526 -1.37 -15.27 -9.67
C PRO A 526 -1.63 -15.24 -8.15
N ALA A 527 -0.65 -15.67 -7.38
CA ALA A 527 -0.77 -15.96 -5.95
C ALA A 527 -1.65 -14.94 -5.20
N LYS A 528 -2.67 -15.43 -4.44
CA LYS A 528 -3.59 -14.65 -3.60
C LYS A 528 -3.00 -13.30 -3.16
N ILE A 529 -3.42 -12.22 -3.82
CA ILE A 529 -3.01 -10.85 -3.50
C ILE A 529 -3.87 -10.38 -2.34
N THR A 530 -3.44 -10.64 -1.10
CA THR A 530 -4.04 -10.00 0.08
C THR A 530 -3.32 -8.68 0.33
N GLY A 531 -3.66 -7.64 -0.43
CA GLY A 531 -3.19 -6.28 -0.22
C GLY A 531 -4.12 -5.53 0.73
N ASN A 532 -3.55 -4.82 1.71
CA ASN A 532 -4.29 -4.04 2.72
C ASN A 532 -4.44 -2.56 2.30
N ASN A 533 -4.31 -2.27 1.00
CA ASN A 533 -4.56 -0.94 0.45
C ASN A 533 -6.05 -0.82 0.20
N GLY A 534 -6.71 0.18 0.81
CA GLY A 534 -8.06 0.57 0.38
C GLY A 534 -8.08 0.67 -1.14
N GLY A 535 -9.11 0.11 -1.79
CA GLY A 535 -9.14 -0.14 -3.23
C GLY A 535 -8.72 1.06 -4.09
N LEU A 536 -8.15 0.79 -5.27
CA LEU A 536 -8.06 1.81 -6.31
C LEU A 536 -9.48 2.21 -6.70
N ASP A 537 -9.74 3.51 -6.78
CA ASP A 537 -11.02 4.04 -7.23
C ASP A 537 -11.05 4.09 -8.77
N LEU A 538 -12.14 3.62 -9.36
CA LEU A 538 -12.32 3.58 -10.81
C LEU A 538 -12.52 4.99 -11.38
N GLU A 539 -13.12 5.92 -10.62
CA GLU A 539 -13.23 7.32 -11.02
C GLU A 539 -11.86 8.00 -11.09
N GLN A 540 -11.03 7.82 -10.05
CA GLN A 540 -9.67 8.34 -10.03
C GLN A 540 -8.81 7.74 -11.16
N LEU A 541 -8.95 6.44 -11.42
CA LEU A 541 -8.24 5.77 -12.52
C LEU A 541 -8.64 6.35 -13.88
N HIS A 542 -9.95 6.56 -14.10
CA HIS A 542 -10.44 7.19 -15.32
C HIS A 542 -9.85 8.58 -15.52
N ALA A 543 -9.96 9.44 -14.50
CA ALA A 543 -9.50 10.82 -14.56
C ALA A 543 -7.97 10.92 -14.81
N GLN A 544 -7.18 10.14 -14.06
CA GLN A 544 -5.72 10.22 -14.13
C GLN A 544 -5.11 9.52 -15.34
N ILE A 545 -5.81 8.58 -15.97
CA ILE A 545 -5.31 7.85 -17.14
C ILE A 545 -6.03 8.37 -18.38
N PHE A 546 -7.28 7.95 -18.61
CA PHE A 546 -7.94 8.14 -19.90
C PHE A 546 -8.31 9.59 -20.18
N GLU A 547 -8.93 10.28 -19.22
CA GLU A 547 -9.33 11.69 -19.38
C GLU A 547 -8.10 12.57 -19.61
N SER A 548 -7.09 12.46 -18.74
CA SER A 548 -5.85 13.22 -18.91
C SER A 548 -5.13 12.96 -20.24
N LEU A 549 -5.13 11.72 -20.75
CA LEU A 549 -4.48 11.41 -22.03
C LEU A 549 -5.23 11.96 -23.24
N PHE A 550 -6.56 12.01 -23.14
CA PHE A 550 -7.41 12.60 -24.15
C PHE A 550 -7.25 14.13 -24.19
N GLU A 551 -7.32 14.79 -23.03
CA GLU A 551 -7.15 16.26 -22.91
C GLU A 551 -5.76 16.72 -23.37
N ASP A 552 -4.71 15.99 -22.97
CA ASP A 552 -3.33 16.29 -23.35
C ASP A 552 -3.03 15.97 -24.83
N GLN A 553 -3.97 15.32 -25.56
CA GLN A 553 -3.78 14.77 -26.90
C GLN A 553 -2.48 13.95 -27.02
N ALA A 554 -2.15 13.21 -25.95
CA ALA A 554 -0.85 12.57 -25.82
C ALA A 554 -0.72 11.29 -26.65
N VAL A 555 -1.84 10.75 -27.15
CA VAL A 555 -1.96 9.44 -27.80
C VAL A 555 -2.93 9.53 -28.97
N GLU A 556 -2.75 8.71 -30.00
CA GLU A 556 -3.72 8.62 -31.10
C GLU A 556 -5.12 8.21 -30.60
N PRO A 557 -6.18 8.93 -31.00
CA PRO A 557 -7.55 8.67 -30.53
C PRO A 557 -8.00 7.21 -30.74
N GLU A 558 -7.66 6.61 -31.89
CA GLU A 558 -7.99 5.22 -32.22
C GLU A 558 -7.40 4.24 -31.19
N PHE A 559 -6.12 4.41 -30.87
CA PHE A 559 -5.43 3.52 -29.93
C PHE A 559 -5.97 3.71 -28.51
N LEU A 560 -6.17 4.96 -28.07
CA LEU A 560 -6.73 5.25 -26.76
C LEU A 560 -8.15 4.68 -26.62
N PHE A 561 -8.96 4.74 -27.68
CA PHE A 561 -10.29 4.13 -27.70
C PHE A 561 -10.21 2.60 -27.56
N CYS A 562 -9.32 1.93 -28.29
CA CYS A 562 -9.07 0.50 -28.14
C CYS A 562 -8.58 0.12 -26.73
N ALA A 563 -7.75 0.96 -26.10
CA ALA A 563 -7.31 0.75 -24.72
C ALA A 563 -8.47 0.87 -23.73
N MET A 564 -9.36 1.87 -23.89
CA MET A 564 -10.56 2.02 -23.08
C MET A 564 -11.53 0.84 -23.26
N GLU A 565 -11.77 0.41 -24.51
CA GLU A 565 -12.60 -0.76 -24.78
C GLU A 565 -12.04 -2.02 -24.14
N THR A 566 -10.72 -2.22 -24.21
CA THR A 566 -10.04 -3.32 -23.52
C THR A 566 -10.25 -3.26 -22.01
N PHE A 567 -10.11 -2.07 -21.41
CA PHE A 567 -10.35 -1.87 -19.98
C PHE A 567 -11.81 -2.14 -19.58
N TYR A 568 -12.77 -1.75 -20.43
CA TYR A 568 -14.20 -2.08 -20.25
C TYR A 568 -14.43 -3.60 -20.24
N LEU A 569 -13.88 -4.32 -21.22
CA LEU A 569 -14.03 -5.77 -21.31
C LEU A 569 -13.42 -6.47 -20.07
N CYS A 570 -12.24 -6.03 -19.63
CA CYS A 570 -11.63 -6.50 -18.39
C CYS A 570 -12.55 -6.22 -17.19
N SER A 571 -13.00 -4.98 -17.02
CA SER A 571 -13.87 -4.58 -15.90
C SER A 571 -15.16 -5.39 -15.85
N SER A 572 -15.79 -5.59 -17.00
CA SER A 572 -17.00 -6.42 -17.15
C SER A 572 -16.76 -7.89 -16.76
N SER A 573 -15.63 -8.46 -17.18
CA SER A 573 -15.26 -9.84 -16.81
C SER A 573 -15.10 -10.04 -15.29
N PHE A 574 -14.67 -9.00 -14.57
CA PHE A 574 -14.57 -8.97 -13.11
C PHE A 574 -15.82 -8.43 -12.41
N LYS A 575 -16.91 -8.16 -13.16
CA LYS A 575 -18.19 -7.61 -12.66
C LYS A 575 -18.04 -6.26 -11.96
N LEU A 576 -17.07 -5.46 -12.38
CA LEU A 576 -16.88 -4.09 -11.90
C LEU A 576 -17.81 -3.15 -12.67
N ARG A 577 -18.43 -2.20 -11.95
CA ARG A 577 -19.19 -1.12 -12.58
C ARG A 577 -18.28 0.06 -12.81
N LEU A 578 -18.19 0.49 -14.06
CA LEU A 578 -17.42 1.67 -14.44
C LEU A 578 -18.24 2.93 -14.18
N PRO A 579 -17.58 4.05 -13.83
CA PRO A 579 -18.28 5.30 -13.58
C PRO A 579 -18.87 5.87 -14.88
N PRO A 580 -20.00 6.62 -14.81
CA PRO A 580 -20.63 7.22 -15.99
C PRO A 580 -19.69 8.10 -16.83
N CYS A 581 -18.79 8.83 -16.19
CA CYS A 581 -17.78 9.68 -16.85
C CYS A 581 -16.89 8.90 -17.85
N PHE A 582 -16.62 7.62 -17.58
CA PHE A 582 -15.89 6.74 -18.49
C PHE A 582 -16.61 6.57 -19.84
N PHE A 583 -17.91 6.32 -19.80
CA PHE A 583 -18.73 6.16 -21.01
C PHE A 583 -18.94 7.49 -21.73
N CYS A 584 -19.08 8.58 -20.98
CA CYS A 584 -19.13 9.92 -21.56
C CYS A 584 -17.88 10.22 -22.39
N LEU A 585 -16.69 9.88 -21.89
CA LEU A 585 -15.43 10.06 -22.64
C LEU A 585 -15.39 9.18 -23.90
N MET A 586 -15.81 7.91 -23.82
CA MET A 586 -15.87 7.03 -25.01
C MET A 586 -16.75 7.62 -26.13
N ILE A 587 -17.91 8.19 -25.79
CA ILE A 587 -18.77 8.84 -26.78
C ILE A 587 -18.04 10.04 -27.42
N GLU A 588 -17.38 10.86 -26.61
CA GLU A 588 -16.65 12.03 -27.11
C GLU A 588 -15.55 11.64 -28.09
N MET A 589 -14.81 10.58 -27.78
CA MET A 589 -13.78 10.05 -28.67
C MET A 589 -14.36 9.56 -30.00
N LEU A 590 -15.50 8.87 -30.00
CA LEU A 590 -16.16 8.43 -31.24
C LEU A 590 -16.61 9.61 -32.11
N LEU A 591 -17.05 10.71 -31.49
CA LEU A 591 -17.39 11.94 -32.22
C LEU A 591 -16.15 12.59 -32.83
N VAL A 592 -15.04 12.68 -32.08
CA VAL A 592 -13.76 13.21 -32.56
C VAL A 592 -13.20 12.39 -33.72
N MET A 593 -13.36 11.06 -33.67
CA MET A 593 -12.94 10.14 -34.73
C MET A 593 -13.92 10.05 -35.90
N GLU A 594 -15.05 10.77 -35.85
CA GLU A 594 -16.14 10.73 -36.85
C GLU A 594 -16.74 9.31 -37.07
N ARG A 595 -16.72 8.46 -36.05
CA ARG A 595 -17.18 7.04 -36.08
C ARG A 595 -18.61 6.89 -35.56
N PHE A 596 -19.55 7.56 -36.21
CA PHE A 596 -20.97 7.57 -35.83
C PHE A 596 -21.69 6.23 -36.02
N ASP A 597 -21.22 5.45 -36.99
CA ASP A 597 -21.63 4.07 -37.25
C ASP A 597 -21.46 3.21 -35.99
N VAL A 598 -20.27 3.26 -35.40
CA VAL A 598 -19.92 2.50 -34.19
C VAL A 598 -20.70 3.00 -32.98
N LEU A 599 -20.86 4.32 -32.84
CA LEU A 599 -21.67 4.90 -31.75
C LEU A 599 -23.11 4.39 -31.79
N THR A 600 -23.72 4.35 -32.98
CA THR A 600 -25.09 3.86 -33.17
C THR A 600 -25.19 2.36 -32.85
N GLU A 601 -24.21 1.56 -33.28
CA GLU A 601 -24.13 0.14 -32.95
C GLU A 601 -24.04 -0.09 -31.43
N TYR A 602 -23.21 0.68 -30.72
CA TYR A 602 -23.01 0.53 -29.26
C TYR A 602 -24.24 0.97 -28.47
N LEU A 603 -24.93 2.03 -28.90
CA LEU A 603 -26.20 2.47 -28.31
C LEU A 603 -27.31 1.44 -28.51
N THR A 604 -27.43 0.89 -29.72
CA THR A 604 -28.42 -0.14 -30.05
C THR A 604 -28.14 -1.45 -29.32
N GLY A 605 -26.86 -1.82 -29.19
CA GLY A 605 -26.40 -3.02 -28.50
C GLY A 605 -26.39 -2.93 -26.97
N HIS A 606 -26.83 -1.80 -26.39
CA HIS A 606 -26.78 -1.55 -24.94
C HIS A 606 -25.39 -1.75 -24.31
N PHE A 607 -24.33 -1.39 -25.05
CA PHE A 607 -22.95 -1.49 -24.57
C PHE A 607 -22.70 -0.54 -23.38
N PHE A 608 -23.21 0.70 -23.48
CA PHE A 608 -23.08 1.73 -22.46
C PHE A 608 -24.04 1.47 -21.29
N GLN A 609 -23.57 1.66 -20.06
CA GLN A 609 -24.43 1.54 -18.88
C GLN A 609 -25.32 2.79 -18.75
N ASP A 610 -26.62 2.56 -18.52
CA ASP A 610 -27.59 3.63 -18.37
C ASP A 610 -27.21 4.52 -17.16
N SER A 611 -27.10 5.83 -17.39
CA SER A 611 -26.83 6.84 -16.36
C SER A 611 -27.42 8.20 -16.75
N LYS A 612 -27.73 9.04 -15.75
CA LYS A 612 -28.26 10.39 -15.99
C LYS A 612 -27.28 11.26 -16.78
N GLU A 613 -25.99 11.17 -16.45
CA GLU A 613 -24.92 11.92 -17.12
C GLU A 613 -24.81 11.56 -18.61
N LEU A 614 -24.87 10.26 -18.93
CA LEU A 614 -24.79 9.80 -20.31
C LEU A 614 -26.04 10.20 -21.11
N ALA A 615 -27.23 10.08 -20.52
CA ALA A 615 -28.47 10.48 -21.17
C ALA A 615 -28.50 12.00 -21.43
N ALA A 616 -28.02 12.83 -20.49
CA ALA A 616 -27.85 14.26 -20.68
C ALA A 616 -26.81 14.58 -21.78
N LYS A 617 -25.73 13.81 -21.88
CA LYS A 617 -24.73 13.97 -22.96
C LYS A 617 -25.34 13.64 -24.33
N LEU A 618 -26.12 12.56 -24.44
CA LEU A 618 -26.85 12.21 -25.66
C LEU A 618 -27.90 13.26 -26.05
N GLU A 619 -28.57 13.86 -25.07
CA GLU A 619 -29.46 15.00 -25.30
C GLU A 619 -28.69 16.21 -25.84
N ALA A 620 -27.53 16.56 -25.27
CA ALA A 620 -26.73 17.66 -25.77
C ALA A 620 -26.29 17.46 -27.25
N LEU A 621 -26.03 16.20 -27.62
CA LEU A 621 -25.67 15.82 -29.00
C LEU A 621 -26.85 15.84 -29.98
N SER A 622 -28.09 15.96 -29.49
CA SER A 622 -29.28 15.92 -30.35
C SER A 622 -29.39 17.10 -31.33
N ALA A 623 -28.71 18.21 -31.04
CA ALA A 623 -28.65 19.37 -31.92
C ALA A 623 -28.00 19.03 -33.27
N ASP A 624 -26.93 18.24 -33.22
CA ASP A 624 -26.18 17.79 -34.40
C ASP A 624 -26.71 16.43 -34.90
N TYR A 625 -27.24 15.59 -34.01
CA TYR A 625 -27.66 14.21 -34.30
C TYR A 625 -29.05 13.90 -33.72
N PRO A 626 -30.15 14.16 -34.46
CA PRO A 626 -31.53 14.02 -33.95
C PRO A 626 -31.91 12.63 -33.42
N HIS A 627 -31.20 11.59 -33.86
CA HIS A 627 -31.47 10.21 -33.44
C HIS A 627 -31.02 9.92 -32.00
N THR A 628 -30.10 10.70 -31.42
CA THR A 628 -29.61 10.49 -30.04
C THR A 628 -30.68 10.77 -28.99
N THR A 629 -31.67 11.63 -29.31
CA THR A 629 -32.79 11.95 -28.41
C THR A 629 -33.58 10.70 -28.01
N GLN A 630 -33.83 9.77 -28.95
CA GLN A 630 -34.59 8.56 -28.64
C GLN A 630 -33.80 7.64 -27.70
N TYR A 631 -32.48 7.51 -27.89
CA TYR A 631 -31.64 6.72 -27.00
C TYR A 631 -31.57 7.32 -25.58
N ALA A 632 -31.51 8.65 -25.46
CA ALA A 632 -31.58 9.35 -24.17
C ALA A 632 -32.92 9.11 -23.45
N VAL A 633 -34.05 9.20 -24.17
CA VAL A 633 -35.39 8.85 -23.68
C VAL A 633 -35.43 7.40 -23.20
N ASP A 634 -34.92 6.46 -24.01
CA ASP A 634 -34.93 5.05 -23.67
C ASP A 634 -34.06 4.74 -22.44
N MET A 635 -32.92 5.43 -22.28
CA MET A 635 -32.07 5.33 -21.08
C MET A 635 -32.80 5.82 -19.82
N TYR A 636 -33.40 7.01 -19.83
CA TYR A 636 -34.17 7.52 -18.70
C TYR A 636 -35.33 6.59 -18.34
N PHE A 637 -36.01 6.05 -19.36
CA PHE A 637 -37.12 5.12 -19.17
C PHE A 637 -36.65 3.80 -18.50
N ARG A 638 -35.52 3.21 -18.94
CA ARG A 638 -34.96 2.01 -18.32
C ARG A 638 -34.48 2.24 -16.88
N MET A 639 -33.97 3.44 -16.58
CA MET A 639 -33.61 3.84 -15.20
C MET A 639 -34.82 4.16 -14.31
N LYS A 640 -36.02 4.29 -14.89
CA LYS A 640 -37.28 4.71 -14.23
C LYS A 640 -37.27 6.17 -13.77
N GLU A 641 -36.49 7.00 -14.42
CA GLU A 641 -36.40 8.45 -14.19
C GLU A 641 -37.41 9.13 -15.13
N TYR A 642 -38.70 8.94 -14.83
CA TYR A 642 -39.79 9.33 -15.73
C TYR A 642 -40.00 10.84 -15.80
N ASP A 643 -39.63 11.59 -14.76
CA ASP A 643 -39.69 13.05 -14.75
C ASP A 643 -38.72 13.65 -15.78
N GLU A 644 -37.48 13.16 -15.82
CA GLU A 644 -36.46 13.54 -16.80
C GLU A 644 -36.85 13.11 -18.22
N CYS A 645 -37.42 11.91 -18.37
CA CYS A 645 -37.96 11.44 -19.64
C CYS A 645 -39.08 12.35 -20.18
N CYS A 646 -40.00 12.77 -19.31
CA CYS A 646 -41.11 13.66 -19.64
C CYS A 646 -40.59 15.06 -20.03
N ALA A 647 -39.64 15.61 -19.26
CA ALA A 647 -39.00 16.88 -19.54
C ALA A 647 -38.25 16.89 -20.88
N LEU A 648 -37.54 15.80 -21.20
CA LEU A 648 -36.83 15.64 -22.46
C LEU A 648 -37.79 15.61 -23.66
N LEU A 649 -38.86 14.81 -23.59
CA LEU A 649 -39.88 14.74 -24.65
C LEU A 649 -40.61 16.08 -24.83
N PHE A 650 -40.88 16.80 -23.73
CA PHE A 650 -41.46 18.14 -23.76
C PHE A 650 -40.54 19.13 -24.49
N LYS A 651 -39.26 19.16 -24.13
CA LYS A 651 -38.24 20.04 -24.73
C LYS A 651 -38.06 19.81 -26.23
N HIS A 652 -38.14 18.55 -26.68
CA HIS A 652 -38.06 18.20 -28.11
C HIS A 652 -39.41 18.27 -28.85
N GLY A 653 -40.46 18.80 -28.24
CA GLY A 653 -41.75 19.04 -28.89
C GLY A 653 -42.58 17.78 -29.16
N ARG A 654 -42.29 16.66 -28.49
CA ARG A 654 -43.08 15.42 -28.50
C ARG A 654 -44.12 15.43 -27.38
N LEU A 655 -45.01 16.43 -27.45
CA LEU A 655 -45.96 16.78 -26.38
C LEU A 655 -46.94 15.63 -26.03
N ILE A 656 -47.40 14.87 -27.03
CA ILE A 656 -48.35 13.76 -26.81
C ILE A 656 -47.69 12.60 -26.05
N ASP A 657 -46.46 12.23 -26.41
CA ASP A 657 -45.72 11.17 -25.72
C ASP A 657 -45.36 11.57 -24.29
N ALA A 658 -44.96 12.83 -24.09
CA ALA A 658 -44.70 13.40 -22.77
C ALA A 658 -45.96 13.41 -21.87
N LEU A 659 -47.12 13.82 -22.39
CA LEU A 659 -48.40 13.76 -21.67
C LEU A 659 -48.81 12.34 -21.30
N LYS A 660 -48.54 11.38 -22.19
CA LYS A 660 -48.81 9.97 -21.94
C LYS A 660 -47.99 9.45 -20.75
N ILE A 661 -46.69 9.76 -20.70
CA ILE A 661 -45.83 9.40 -19.56
C ILE A 661 -46.30 10.11 -18.28
N LEU A 662 -46.64 11.40 -18.36
CA LEU A 662 -47.15 12.17 -17.23
C LEU A 662 -48.43 11.54 -16.65
N LYS A 663 -49.33 11.04 -17.51
CA LYS A 663 -50.55 10.31 -17.11
C LYS A 663 -50.23 8.96 -16.49
N ASP A 664 -49.51 8.11 -17.23
CA ASP A 664 -49.32 6.70 -16.91
C ASP A 664 -48.54 6.51 -15.60
N TYR A 665 -47.67 7.48 -15.26
CA TYR A 665 -46.86 7.47 -14.04
C TYR A 665 -47.25 8.54 -13.00
N HIS A 666 -48.36 9.25 -13.20
CA HIS A 666 -48.89 10.27 -12.27
C HIS A 666 -47.87 11.34 -11.84
N LEU A 667 -47.11 11.87 -12.80
CA LEU A 667 -46.06 12.86 -12.54
C LEU A 667 -46.64 14.27 -12.38
N SER A 668 -46.00 15.10 -11.56
CA SER A 668 -46.39 16.51 -11.32
C SER A 668 -45.31 17.53 -11.72
N SER A 669 -44.23 17.07 -12.37
CA SER A 669 -43.05 17.88 -12.70
C SER A 669 -43.34 19.05 -13.65
N ILE A 670 -44.24 18.86 -14.63
CA ILE A 670 -44.61 19.89 -15.61
C ILE A 670 -46.11 20.18 -15.51
N ALA A 671 -46.45 21.46 -15.33
CA ALA A 671 -47.85 21.88 -15.28
C ALA A 671 -48.53 21.63 -16.65
N PRO A 672 -49.74 21.03 -16.70
CA PRO A 672 -50.46 20.79 -17.95
C PRO A 672 -50.69 22.05 -18.80
N THR A 673 -50.78 23.23 -18.17
CA THR A 673 -50.85 24.52 -18.87
C THR A 673 -49.63 24.83 -19.74
N ALA A 674 -48.44 24.36 -19.34
CA ALA A 674 -47.21 24.55 -20.11
C ALA A 674 -47.21 23.74 -21.42
N PHE A 675 -47.90 22.58 -21.44
CA PHE A 675 -48.08 21.80 -22.67
C PHE A 675 -48.97 22.53 -23.69
N LEU A 676 -49.95 23.30 -23.23
CA LEU A 676 -50.81 24.09 -24.10
C LEU A 676 -50.11 25.32 -24.66
N ASP A 677 -49.30 25.99 -23.83
CA ASP A 677 -48.46 27.10 -24.28
C ASP A 677 -47.47 26.61 -25.36
N ALA A 678 -46.81 25.46 -25.12
CA ALA A 678 -45.88 24.85 -26.09
C ALA A 678 -46.58 24.33 -27.37
N ALA A 679 -47.81 23.79 -27.25
CA ALA A 679 -48.59 23.34 -28.40
C ALA A 679 -49.08 24.51 -29.27
N ALA A 680 -49.45 25.63 -28.64
CA ALA A 680 -49.83 26.86 -29.34
C ALA A 680 -48.63 27.49 -30.06
N GLU A 681 -47.44 27.47 -29.47
CA GLU A 681 -46.20 27.96 -30.11
C GLU A 681 -45.79 27.11 -31.33
N LYS A 682 -46.02 25.79 -31.28
CA LYS A 682 -45.74 24.87 -32.41
C LYS A 682 -46.67 25.06 -33.61
N GLY A 683 -47.86 25.63 -33.40
CA GLY A 683 -48.82 25.98 -34.47
C GLY A 683 -49.47 24.77 -35.17
N ASP A 684 -49.44 23.58 -34.59
CA ASP A 684 -50.10 22.38 -35.14
C ASP A 684 -51.48 22.18 -34.49
N PRO A 685 -52.59 22.36 -35.23
CA PRO A 685 -53.95 22.27 -34.70
C PRO A 685 -54.28 20.88 -34.11
N MET A 686 -53.71 19.81 -34.66
CA MET A 686 -54.00 18.43 -34.23
C MET A 686 -53.33 18.09 -32.90
N VAL A 687 -52.10 18.57 -32.70
CA VAL A 687 -51.38 18.41 -31.43
C VAL A 687 -52.03 19.27 -30.36
N PHE A 688 -52.43 20.51 -30.68
CA PHE A 688 -53.13 21.38 -29.73
C PHE A 688 -54.47 20.80 -29.27
N ALA A 689 -55.30 20.29 -30.19
CA ALA A 689 -56.57 19.64 -29.86
C ALA A 689 -56.39 18.43 -28.92
N SER A 690 -55.37 17.61 -29.18
CA SER A 690 -55.04 16.42 -28.38
C SER A 690 -54.57 16.78 -26.96
N VAL A 691 -53.73 17.80 -26.84
CA VAL A 691 -53.25 18.34 -25.56
C VAL A 691 -54.40 19.01 -24.78
N LEU A 692 -55.26 19.77 -25.46
CA LEU A 692 -56.41 20.45 -24.85
C LEU A 692 -57.42 19.46 -24.28
N ARG A 693 -57.76 18.42 -25.05
CA ARG A 693 -58.64 17.34 -24.58
C ARG A 693 -58.10 16.69 -23.31
N PHE A 694 -56.80 16.43 -23.27
CA PHE A 694 -56.14 15.88 -22.09
C PHE A 694 -56.22 16.83 -20.88
N CYS A 695 -55.93 18.13 -21.06
CA CYS A 695 -56.02 19.11 -19.96
C CYS A 695 -57.44 19.26 -19.41
N VAL A 696 -58.46 19.24 -20.28
CA VAL A 696 -59.88 19.30 -19.88
C VAL A 696 -60.30 18.06 -19.06
N GLU A 697 -59.78 16.89 -19.41
CA GLU A 697 -60.12 15.62 -18.75
C GLU A 697 -59.42 15.44 -17.39
N PHE A 698 -58.18 15.92 -17.25
CA PHE A 698 -57.32 15.60 -16.09
C PHE A 698 -57.01 16.80 -15.16
N VAL A 699 -57.32 18.04 -15.52
CA VAL A 699 -57.09 19.22 -14.68
C VAL A 699 -58.42 19.76 -14.11
N PRO A 700 -58.68 19.61 -12.80
CA PRO A 700 -59.89 20.12 -12.17
C PRO A 700 -60.02 21.64 -12.34
N GLY A 701 -61.11 22.11 -12.95
CA GLY A 701 -61.39 23.55 -13.11
C GLY A 701 -60.77 24.21 -14.34
N PHE A 702 -60.19 23.45 -15.27
CA PHE A 702 -59.49 23.97 -16.46
C PHE A 702 -60.39 24.73 -17.45
N ASN A 703 -61.68 24.39 -17.52
CA ASN A 703 -62.63 24.96 -18.49
C ASN A 703 -62.81 26.49 -18.40
N THR A 704 -62.57 27.11 -17.25
CA THR A 704 -62.81 28.55 -17.06
C THR A 704 -61.60 29.44 -17.34
N THR A 705 -60.38 28.89 -17.40
CA THR A 705 -59.14 29.70 -17.55
C THR A 705 -58.51 29.62 -18.95
N ALA A 706 -58.77 28.54 -19.71
CA ALA A 706 -58.14 28.31 -21.00
C ALA A 706 -58.78 29.08 -22.17
N ALA A 707 -60.10 29.30 -22.12
CA ALA A 707 -60.87 29.88 -23.21
C ALA A 707 -60.38 31.29 -23.59
N SER A 708 -60.04 32.15 -22.63
CA SER A 708 -59.63 33.53 -22.94
C SER A 708 -58.22 33.64 -23.54
N LYS A 709 -57.29 32.74 -23.17
CA LYS A 709 -55.87 32.81 -23.56
C LYS A 709 -55.61 32.21 -24.96
N TYR A 710 -56.38 31.21 -25.38
CA TYR A 710 -56.16 30.47 -26.64
C TYR A 710 -57.26 30.68 -27.70
N ASN A 711 -58.14 31.68 -27.52
CA ASN A 711 -59.27 32.00 -28.40
C ASN A 711 -58.91 32.21 -29.88
N SER A 712 -57.68 32.65 -30.20
CA SER A 712 -57.22 32.81 -31.58
C SER A 712 -56.98 31.47 -32.28
N PHE A 713 -56.41 30.49 -31.58
CA PHE A 713 -56.14 29.15 -32.11
C PHE A 713 -57.38 28.27 -32.18
N LEU A 714 -58.32 28.43 -31.24
CA LEU A 714 -59.60 27.73 -31.25
C LEU A 714 -60.44 28.06 -32.49
N ARG A 715 -60.25 29.22 -33.12
CA ARG A 715 -60.94 29.64 -34.36
C ARG A 715 -60.37 29.04 -35.65
N GLU A 716 -59.14 28.55 -35.63
CA GLU A 716 -58.44 28.00 -36.80
C GLU A 716 -58.57 26.47 -36.93
N MET A 717 -59.27 25.80 -36.01
CA MET A 717 -59.43 24.35 -36.03
C MET A 717 -60.49 23.87 -37.05
N PRO A 718 -60.23 22.77 -37.80
CA PRO A 718 -61.22 22.19 -38.71
C PRO A 718 -62.47 21.71 -37.96
N SER A 719 -63.64 22.05 -38.51
CA SER A 719 -64.98 21.88 -37.94
C SER A 719 -65.45 20.44 -37.67
N ASP A 720 -64.65 19.42 -38.01
CA ASP A 720 -64.99 18.00 -37.83
C ASP A 720 -64.60 17.42 -36.46
N GLN A 721 -64.05 18.23 -35.55
CA GLN A 721 -63.67 17.81 -34.18
C GLN A 721 -64.27 18.69 -33.06
N GLY A 722 -65.35 19.41 -33.36
CA GLY A 722 -66.04 20.34 -32.45
C GLY A 722 -66.53 19.73 -31.12
N ASP A 723 -66.60 18.41 -31.00
CA ASP A 723 -67.05 17.72 -29.77
C ASP A 723 -66.11 17.94 -28.57
N ALA A 724 -64.83 18.26 -28.79
CA ALA A 724 -63.91 18.59 -27.69
C ALA A 724 -64.10 20.03 -27.16
N CYS A 725 -64.71 20.92 -27.95
CA CYS A 725 -64.94 22.33 -27.60
C CYS A 725 -66.37 22.61 -27.10
N GLU A 726 -67.36 21.73 -27.35
CA GLU A 726 -68.75 21.94 -26.87
C GLU A 726 -68.88 22.04 -25.34
N GLY A 727 -67.89 21.55 -24.58
CA GLY A 727 -67.82 21.70 -23.13
C GLY A 727 -67.35 23.07 -22.62
N LEU A 728 -66.80 23.93 -23.50
CA LEU A 728 -66.26 25.25 -23.13
C LEU A 728 -67.27 26.39 -23.37
N ASP A 729 -68.24 26.23 -24.28
CA ASP A 729 -69.16 27.30 -24.71
C ASP A 729 -70.47 27.43 -23.89
N ARG A 730 -70.74 26.54 -22.92
CA ARG A 730 -72.04 26.49 -22.22
C ARG A 730 -72.18 27.23 -20.88
N THR A 731 -71.26 28.11 -20.50
CA THR A 731 -71.41 28.90 -19.25
C THR A 731 -71.48 30.41 -19.42
N GLY A 732 -71.67 30.90 -20.64
CA GLY A 732 -71.86 32.32 -20.95
C GLY A 732 -73.29 32.65 -21.39
N GLY A 733 -74.29 32.51 -20.52
CA GLY A 733 -75.60 33.13 -20.78
C GLY A 733 -76.81 32.46 -20.14
N LYS A 734 -77.18 32.93 -18.95
CA LYS A 734 -78.53 33.40 -18.59
C LYS A 734 -78.55 33.86 -17.13
N ASP A 735 -79.18 35.01 -16.93
CA ASP A 735 -79.54 35.60 -15.62
C ASP A 735 -80.33 34.64 -14.72
#